data_AF-A0A1G2CGP7-F1
#
_entry.id   AF-A0A1G2CGP7-F1
#
_cell.length_a   1.000
_cell.length_b   1.000
_cell.length_c   1.000
_cell.angle_alpha   90.00
_cell.angle_beta   90.00
_cell.angle_gamma   90.00
#
_symmetry.space_group_name_H-M   'P 1'
#
loop_
_entity.id
_entity.type
_entity.pdbx_description
1 polymer ?
#
loop_
_entity_poly.entity_id
_entity_poly.type
_entity_poly.pdbx_seq_one_letter_code
_entity_poly.pdbx_strand_id
1 'polypeptide(L)'
;MENFDSSSKKRSVEQLVSRLFERLNEDFVVIGRTHIRSWHAWLVIGLCVGVVVGILLVANNSGEFGRSNAATFTISDRVSANAQTNVRTQAGGGALLGAINAGESGNVTAGPTTAFLFTWWKVKWEQGLEGWSLQISLTKDVATANTPQNCASNSPTCIVSFPNAGIFPVSVKVTDNLYHKSVVQSTLVTVGGGGGLDSNCHNPEVANDTRGGPVLFNGGGHEYCSFGLGLWCDVPGLAGQPAGTRSVAQGYRVASPSMGDIYCDWQGSSNWSSAIQGNGPKGSHDASNATVSTGWTCDPDDYNQAITVHFYGDGPAGSGTLLGAATANLARESAVGDQCGGNANHGFSFSTPGSLKDGNEHRVYAYAINIGPATNNPLLAGSPKIIPVVSGGTIQGYKIIGNTAQQNPPAAETVTLDNGSPNTGNPYFFTNVPAGNHTVKVAVPSGWSVGYTLCINRTDCHGNTPTSGNSVNVDVPAGGYADLWWHYTSVPPSGDCTGGGYTGTNNVVGLSNGDTRFLCKDSRWYDCGWELNDPAWETKAANGQHVGGWTCNLPAAQWQKGTMTFAAKLNGSPWSGSVVVNYNAPNGSGSNLTIPAGTYTPLPIGSYTYSYVSGGPAGATFQNITPSGTQTLAANGTITFTFNFVSQ
;
A
#
# COMPACT_ATOMS: atom_id res chain seq x y z
N MET A 1 -52.80 -81.53 -9.55
CA MET A 1 -52.91 -80.07 -9.77
C MET A 1 -51.87 -79.42 -8.86
N GLU A 2 -50.57 -79.63 -9.05
CA GLU A 2 -49.64 -79.27 -10.14
C GLU A 2 -49.34 -77.76 -10.29
N ASN A 3 -48.02 -77.48 -10.24
CA ASN A 3 -47.22 -76.33 -10.71
C ASN A 3 -47.25 -75.05 -9.85
N PHE A 4 -46.16 -74.55 -9.26
CA PHE A 4 -44.72 -74.45 -9.61
C PHE A 4 -44.39 -73.63 -10.88
N ASP A 5 -43.47 -72.69 -10.63
CA ASP A 5 -42.72 -71.74 -11.45
C ASP A 5 -42.46 -72.11 -12.92
N SER A 6 -42.43 -71.09 -13.79
CA SER A 6 -41.52 -71.05 -14.94
C SER A 6 -41.53 -69.70 -15.66
N SER A 7 -40.47 -68.94 -15.41
CA SER A 7 -39.41 -68.73 -16.41
C SER A 7 -39.79 -68.31 -17.85
N SER A 8 -39.19 -67.18 -18.22
CA SER A 8 -38.40 -66.90 -19.43
C SER A 8 -38.97 -67.26 -20.82
N LYS A 9 -39.07 -66.24 -21.69
CA LYS A 9 -38.11 -66.07 -22.81
C LYS A 9 -38.40 -64.84 -23.66
N LYS A 10 -37.28 -64.20 -24.03
CA LYS A 10 -36.99 -63.51 -25.31
C LYS A 10 -37.72 -62.18 -25.54
N ARG A 11 -37.10 -61.07 -25.13
CA ARG A 11 -36.09 -60.28 -25.87
C ARG A 11 -36.63 -59.72 -27.20
N SER A 12 -36.73 -58.40 -27.27
CA SER A 12 -36.68 -57.68 -28.54
C SER A 12 -35.90 -56.37 -28.37
N VAL A 13 -34.68 -56.38 -28.90
CA VAL A 13 -34.01 -55.27 -29.61
C VAL A 13 -33.46 -54.07 -28.83
N GLU A 14 -34.03 -53.65 -27.68
CA GLU A 14 -33.59 -52.39 -27.04
C GLU A 14 -32.34 -52.50 -26.14
N GLN A 15 -32.03 -53.70 -25.62
CA GLN A 15 -30.86 -53.91 -24.73
C GLN A 15 -29.56 -54.31 -25.46
N LEU A 16 -29.57 -54.36 -26.80
CA LEU A 16 -28.43 -54.75 -27.63
C LEU A 16 -27.78 -53.58 -28.40
N VAL A 17 -28.47 -52.43 -28.51
CA VAL A 17 -27.92 -51.21 -29.13
C VAL A 17 -27.11 -50.38 -28.13
N SER A 18 -27.47 -50.41 -26.84
CA SER A 18 -26.79 -49.65 -25.78
C SER A 18 -25.47 -50.24 -25.30
N ARG A 19 -25.04 -51.39 -25.82
CA ARG A 19 -23.74 -52.02 -25.50
C ARG A 19 -22.75 -52.06 -26.66
N LEU A 20 -23.05 -51.37 -27.78
CA LEU A 20 -22.20 -51.34 -28.97
C LEU A 20 -21.42 -50.01 -29.15
N PHE A 21 -21.74 -48.96 -28.39
CA PHE A 21 -21.04 -47.67 -28.44
C PHE A 21 -20.26 -47.32 -27.16
N GLU A 22 -19.91 -48.32 -26.36
CA GLU A 22 -19.02 -48.19 -25.20
C GLU A 22 -17.66 -48.88 -25.42
N ARG A 23 -17.25 -49.05 -26.69
CA ARG A 23 -15.97 -49.71 -27.05
C ARG A 23 -15.23 -49.13 -28.25
N LEU A 24 -15.33 -47.82 -28.49
CA LEU A 24 -14.37 -47.13 -29.35
C LEU A 24 -13.94 -45.81 -28.71
N ASN A 25 -12.65 -45.79 -28.34
CA ASN A 25 -11.80 -44.67 -27.96
C ASN A 25 -11.81 -44.16 -26.52
N GLU A 26 -10.93 -44.79 -25.73
CA GLU A 26 -9.92 -44.06 -24.97
C GLU A 26 -9.16 -43.02 -25.82
N ASP A 27 -8.55 -42.08 -25.09
CA ASP A 27 -7.51 -41.12 -25.45
C ASP A 27 -7.88 -39.83 -26.20
N PHE A 28 -7.72 -38.74 -25.42
CA PHE A 28 -7.40 -37.35 -25.74
C PHE A 28 -8.03 -36.75 -27.00
N VAL A 29 -8.93 -35.76 -26.83
CA VAL A 29 -8.84 -34.45 -27.51
C VAL A 29 -9.71 -33.41 -26.79
N VAL A 30 -9.10 -32.26 -26.54
CA VAL A 30 -9.66 -30.98 -26.11
C VAL A 30 -10.52 -30.37 -27.23
N ILE A 31 -11.62 -29.68 -26.89
CA ILE A 31 -12.18 -28.42 -27.47
C ILE A 31 -13.74 -28.41 -27.55
N GLY A 32 -14.34 -27.56 -26.69
CA GLY A 32 -15.43 -26.58 -26.89
C GLY A 32 -16.68 -26.82 -27.77
N ARG A 33 -17.88 -26.66 -27.18
CA ARG A 33 -18.80 -25.48 -27.32
C ARG A 33 -20.14 -25.69 -26.57
N THR A 34 -20.40 -24.90 -25.51
CA THR A 34 -21.36 -23.77 -25.37
C THR A 34 -22.87 -24.07 -25.37
N HIS A 35 -23.49 -24.06 -24.17
CA HIS A 35 -24.86 -23.56 -23.96
C HIS A 35 -24.97 -22.94 -22.56
N ILE A 36 -25.06 -21.60 -22.48
CA ILE A 36 -25.32 -20.87 -21.24
C ILE A 36 -26.84 -20.80 -21.06
N ARG A 37 -27.37 -21.29 -19.93
CA ARG A 37 -28.79 -21.18 -19.58
C ARG A 37 -29.18 -19.69 -19.54
N SER A 38 -30.24 -19.30 -20.25
CA SER A 38 -30.65 -17.90 -20.49
C SER A 38 -30.72 -17.03 -19.23
N TRP A 39 -30.97 -17.62 -18.06
CA TRP A 39 -30.99 -16.89 -16.80
C TRP A 39 -29.61 -16.31 -16.40
N HIS A 40 -28.51 -17.01 -16.70
CA HIS A 40 -27.16 -16.49 -16.49
C HIS A 40 -26.81 -15.36 -17.48
N ALA A 41 -27.34 -15.42 -18.71
CA ALA A 41 -27.16 -14.35 -19.69
C ALA A 41 -27.90 -13.07 -19.26
N TRP A 42 -29.12 -13.18 -18.72
CA TRP A 42 -29.85 -12.04 -18.18
C TRP A 42 -29.20 -11.45 -16.92
N LEU A 43 -28.59 -12.27 -16.07
CA LEU A 43 -27.84 -11.79 -14.91
C LEU A 43 -26.57 -11.04 -15.31
N VAL A 44 -25.83 -11.55 -16.30
CA VAL A 44 -24.63 -10.88 -16.81
C VAL A 44 -24.99 -9.59 -17.55
N ILE A 45 -26.05 -9.58 -18.37
CA ILE A 45 -26.52 -8.37 -19.04
C ILE A 45 -27.05 -7.35 -18.01
N GLY A 46 -27.78 -7.78 -16.98
CA GLY A 46 -28.25 -6.91 -15.90
C GLY A 46 -27.10 -6.31 -15.08
N LEU A 47 -26.07 -7.10 -14.79
CA LEU A 47 -24.86 -6.64 -14.10
C LEU A 47 -24.05 -5.67 -14.98
N CYS A 48 -23.89 -5.97 -16.27
CA CYS A 48 -23.18 -5.09 -17.21
C CYS A 48 -23.93 -3.78 -17.44
N VAL A 49 -25.26 -3.80 -17.58
CA VAL A 49 -26.07 -2.58 -17.73
C VAL A 49 -26.12 -1.80 -16.42
N GLY A 50 -26.19 -2.46 -15.26
CA GLY A 50 -26.13 -1.81 -13.96
C GLY A 50 -24.78 -1.13 -13.68
N VAL A 51 -23.67 -1.77 -14.07
CA VAL A 51 -22.33 -1.19 -13.97
C VAL A 51 -22.14 -0.04 -14.97
N VAL A 52 -22.65 -0.16 -16.20
CA VAL A 52 -22.56 0.90 -17.21
C VAL A 52 -23.44 2.11 -16.87
N VAL A 53 -24.67 1.89 -16.39
CA VAL A 53 -25.57 2.96 -15.94
C VAL A 53 -25.08 3.58 -14.62
N GLY A 54 -24.48 2.80 -13.73
CA GLY A 54 -23.80 3.32 -12.54
C GLY A 54 -22.58 4.19 -12.87
N ILE A 55 -21.77 3.77 -13.85
CA ILE A 55 -20.65 4.57 -14.37
C ILE A 55 -21.16 5.84 -15.07
N LEU A 56 -22.27 5.78 -15.81
CA LEU A 56 -22.84 6.95 -16.51
C LEU A 56 -23.57 7.93 -15.57
N LEU A 57 -24.17 7.47 -14.47
CA LEU A 57 -24.81 8.35 -13.47
C LEU A 57 -23.82 8.97 -12.49
N VAL A 58 -22.68 8.32 -12.22
CA VAL A 58 -21.55 8.92 -11.48
C VAL A 58 -20.75 9.88 -12.38
N ALA A 59 -20.82 9.74 -13.70
CA ALA A 59 -20.11 10.61 -14.65
C ALA A 59 -20.83 11.93 -14.99
N ASN A 60 -22.02 12.22 -14.44
CA ASN A 60 -22.75 13.47 -14.73
C ASN A 60 -22.91 14.42 -13.53
N ASN A 61 -22.01 14.36 -12.56
CA ASN A 61 -21.79 15.48 -11.65
C ASN A 61 -20.28 15.68 -11.50
N SER A 62 -19.73 16.54 -12.36
CA SER A 62 -18.39 17.13 -12.35
C SER A 62 -17.35 16.44 -11.43
N GLY A 63 -16.54 15.56 -11.99
CA GLY A 63 -15.40 14.96 -11.31
C GLY A 63 -14.49 14.24 -12.31
N GLU A 64 -13.76 15.01 -13.12
CA GLU A 64 -12.72 14.46 -13.98
C GLU A 64 -11.61 13.84 -13.12
N PHE A 65 -11.55 12.51 -13.02
CA PHE A 65 -10.31 11.82 -12.69
C PHE A 65 -9.51 11.64 -13.97
N GLY A 66 -8.64 12.59 -14.25
CA GLY A 66 -7.51 12.33 -15.14
C GLY A 66 -6.65 11.22 -14.52
N ARG A 67 -6.60 10.04 -15.14
CA ARG A 67 -5.44 9.16 -14.97
C ARG A 67 -4.23 9.99 -15.38
N SER A 68 -3.38 10.35 -14.42
CA SER A 68 -2.08 10.92 -14.75
C SER A 68 -1.32 9.87 -15.57
N ASN A 69 -1.13 10.14 -16.85
CA ASN A 69 -0.11 9.47 -17.63
C ASN A 69 1.25 9.94 -17.09
N ALA A 70 1.73 9.33 -15.99
CA ALA A 70 3.13 9.45 -15.62
C ALA A 70 3.94 8.71 -16.68
N ALA A 71 4.73 9.46 -17.46
CA ALA A 71 5.55 8.90 -18.53
C ALA A 71 6.38 7.70 -18.05
N THR A 72 6.39 6.61 -18.80
CA THR A 72 7.33 5.50 -18.58
C THR A 72 8.69 5.94 -19.08
N PHE A 73 9.70 6.00 -18.19
CA PHE A 73 11.08 6.30 -18.58
C PHE A 73 11.74 5.08 -19.24
N THR A 74 12.84 5.32 -19.94
CA THR A 74 13.73 4.31 -20.50
C THR A 74 15.17 4.65 -20.12
N ILE A 75 16.06 3.65 -20.14
CA ILE A 75 17.48 3.89 -19.85
C ILE A 75 18.03 4.90 -20.87
N SER A 76 18.77 5.90 -20.39
CA SER A 76 19.29 7.08 -21.10
C SER A 76 18.32 8.26 -21.25
N ASP A 77 17.04 8.12 -20.87
CA ASP A 77 16.16 9.28 -20.80
C ASP A 77 16.72 10.33 -19.84
N ARG A 78 16.61 11.60 -20.25
CA ARG A 78 16.89 12.73 -19.36
C ARG A 78 15.66 12.99 -18.51
N VAL A 79 15.87 13.21 -17.23
CA VAL A 79 14.82 13.45 -16.24
C VAL A 79 15.20 14.61 -15.35
N SER A 80 14.21 15.35 -14.87
CA SER A 80 14.36 16.38 -13.84
C SER A 80 13.60 15.99 -12.57
N ALA A 81 14.13 16.40 -11.41
CA ALA A 81 13.44 16.23 -10.14
C ALA A 81 12.26 17.21 -10.05
N ASN A 82 11.03 16.72 -9.90
CA ASN A 82 9.84 17.58 -9.79
C ASN A 82 9.56 18.08 -8.36
N ALA A 83 10.29 17.54 -7.39
CA ALA A 83 10.34 17.92 -5.99
C ALA A 83 11.71 17.48 -5.43
N GLN A 84 12.09 17.95 -4.24
CA GLN A 84 13.32 17.47 -3.60
C GLN A 84 13.24 15.94 -3.43
N THR A 85 14.17 15.22 -4.07
CA THR A 85 14.15 13.76 -4.14
C THR A 85 15.38 13.15 -3.52
N ASN A 86 15.20 12.06 -2.78
CA ASN A 86 16.28 11.33 -2.17
C ASN A 86 16.95 10.42 -3.20
N VAL A 87 18.28 10.36 -3.16
CA VAL A 87 19.12 9.45 -3.93
C VAL A 87 19.64 8.37 -2.99
N ARG A 88 19.33 7.10 -3.28
CA ARG A 88 19.60 5.98 -2.37
C ARG A 88 20.48 4.92 -2.99
N THR A 89 21.16 4.13 -2.15
CA THR A 89 22.00 3.01 -2.61
C THR A 89 21.20 1.89 -3.26
N GLN A 90 19.93 1.71 -2.91
CA GLN A 90 19.07 0.61 -3.40
C GLN A 90 17.62 1.08 -3.61
N ALA A 91 16.93 0.48 -4.58
CA ALA A 91 15.49 0.64 -4.77
C ALA A 91 14.72 0.16 -3.53
N GLY A 92 13.78 0.96 -3.04
CA GLY A 92 12.97 0.62 -1.87
C GLY A 92 13.48 1.10 -0.51
N GLY A 93 14.51 1.96 -0.46
CA GLY A 93 14.87 2.62 0.80
C GLY A 93 16.23 2.24 1.41
N GLY A 94 17.24 1.94 0.59
CA GLY A 94 18.62 1.81 1.07
C GLY A 94 19.19 3.10 1.71
N ALA A 95 20.45 3.03 2.16
CA ALA A 95 21.17 4.16 2.74
C ALA A 95 21.09 5.41 1.83
N LEU A 96 20.88 6.57 2.47
CA LEU A 96 20.77 7.85 1.77
C LEU A 96 22.16 8.28 1.28
N LEU A 97 22.31 8.41 -0.03
CA LEU A 97 23.53 8.95 -0.67
C LEU A 97 23.52 10.47 -0.70
N GLY A 98 22.33 11.07 -0.75
CA GLY A 98 22.12 12.51 -0.76
C GLY A 98 20.70 12.85 -1.20
N ALA A 99 20.42 14.14 -1.30
CA ALA A 99 19.17 14.65 -1.86
C ALA A 99 19.47 15.57 -3.04
N ILE A 100 18.58 15.52 -4.04
CA ILE A 100 18.62 16.36 -5.23
C ILE A 100 17.45 17.33 -5.15
N ASN A 101 17.71 18.61 -5.31
CA ASN A 101 16.68 19.64 -5.27
C ASN A 101 15.79 19.60 -6.50
N ALA A 102 14.59 20.17 -6.41
CA ALA A 102 13.69 20.28 -7.55
C ALA A 102 14.34 21.08 -8.70
N GLY A 103 14.06 20.69 -9.95
CA GLY A 103 14.59 21.31 -11.16
C GLY A 103 15.95 20.77 -11.62
N GLU A 104 16.70 20.11 -10.74
CA GLU A 104 17.98 19.49 -11.11
C GLU A 104 17.76 18.32 -12.08
N SER A 105 18.64 18.17 -13.06
CA SER A 105 18.54 17.17 -14.12
C SER A 105 19.55 16.03 -13.98
N GLY A 106 19.20 14.87 -14.54
CA GLY A 106 20.06 13.70 -14.61
C GLY A 106 19.63 12.73 -15.71
N ASN A 107 20.44 11.69 -15.92
CA ASN A 107 20.17 10.66 -16.91
C ASN A 107 19.83 9.34 -16.21
N VAL A 108 18.78 8.67 -16.67
CA VAL A 108 18.41 7.34 -16.18
C VAL A 108 19.47 6.33 -16.60
N THR A 109 20.09 5.65 -15.63
CA THR A 109 21.13 4.64 -15.87
C THR A 109 20.67 3.20 -15.61
N ALA A 110 19.59 2.99 -14.82
CA ALA A 110 18.97 1.68 -14.61
C ALA A 110 17.51 1.79 -14.13
N GLY A 111 16.75 0.70 -14.25
CA GLY A 111 15.33 0.60 -13.88
C GLY A 111 14.45 0.16 -15.05
N PRO A 112 13.12 0.04 -14.86
CA PRO A 112 12.41 0.27 -13.60
C PRO A 112 12.67 -0.86 -12.59
N THR A 113 12.59 -0.56 -11.30
CA THR A 113 12.57 -1.58 -10.23
C THR A 113 11.45 -1.26 -9.24
N THR A 114 10.57 -2.23 -9.02
CA THR A 114 9.43 -2.07 -8.11
C THR A 114 9.79 -2.58 -6.72
N ALA A 115 9.68 -1.72 -5.71
CA ALA A 115 9.92 -2.06 -4.31
C ALA A 115 8.98 -1.26 -3.40
N PHE A 116 8.42 -1.90 -2.38
CA PHE A 116 7.44 -1.31 -1.46
C PHE A 116 6.28 -0.61 -2.16
N LEU A 117 5.72 -1.24 -3.21
CA LEU A 117 4.62 -0.72 -4.03
C LEU A 117 4.93 0.54 -4.87
N PHE A 118 6.19 1.01 -4.88
CA PHE A 118 6.63 2.15 -5.68
C PHE A 118 7.62 1.73 -6.77
N THR A 119 7.64 2.48 -7.87
CA THR A 119 8.62 2.32 -8.96
C THR A 119 9.81 3.23 -8.74
N TRP A 120 11.01 2.67 -8.85
CA TRP A 120 12.29 3.36 -8.66
C TRP A 120 13.13 3.32 -9.93
N TRP A 121 13.92 4.37 -10.13
CA TRP A 121 14.86 4.53 -11.24
C TRP A 121 16.23 4.94 -10.70
N LYS A 122 17.29 4.33 -11.23
CA LYS A 122 18.65 4.77 -10.93
C LYS A 122 19.00 5.92 -11.88
N VAL A 123 19.36 7.07 -11.32
CA VAL A 123 19.66 8.30 -12.06
C VAL A 123 21.07 8.74 -11.72
N LYS A 124 21.85 9.08 -12.76
CA LYS A 124 23.11 9.80 -12.62
C LYS A 124 22.83 11.29 -12.79
N TRP A 125 22.89 12.00 -11.67
CA TRP A 125 22.58 13.41 -11.57
C TRP A 125 23.77 14.28 -11.99
N GLU A 126 23.51 15.43 -12.62
CA GLU A 126 24.55 16.35 -13.08
C GLU A 126 25.36 16.96 -11.92
N GLN A 127 24.81 16.96 -10.71
CA GLN A 127 25.45 17.37 -9.46
C GLN A 127 26.41 16.31 -8.90
N GLY A 128 26.64 15.20 -9.64
CA GLY A 128 27.64 14.19 -9.35
C GLY A 128 27.18 13.00 -8.51
N LEU A 129 25.91 12.95 -8.09
CA LEU A 129 25.33 11.83 -7.35
C LEU A 129 24.74 10.79 -8.30
N GLU A 130 24.98 9.50 -8.06
CA GLU A 130 24.32 8.40 -8.78
C GLU A 130 23.67 7.41 -7.82
N GLY A 131 22.36 7.19 -7.97
CA GLY A 131 21.62 6.26 -7.11
C GLY A 131 20.13 6.20 -7.46
N TRP A 132 19.35 5.52 -6.63
CA TRP A 132 17.93 5.24 -6.86
C TRP A 132 17.03 6.35 -6.32
N SER A 133 16.12 6.82 -7.17
CA SER A 133 15.10 7.84 -6.88
C SER A 133 13.70 7.37 -7.31
N LEU A 134 12.66 7.88 -6.65
CA LEU A 134 11.27 7.48 -6.87
C LEU A 134 10.74 8.05 -8.19
N GLN A 135 10.04 7.23 -9.00
CA GLN A 135 9.44 7.65 -10.27
C GLN A 135 8.51 8.86 -10.10
N ILE A 136 7.72 8.88 -9.03
CA ILE A 136 6.77 9.97 -8.78
C ILE A 136 7.48 11.32 -8.54
N SER A 137 8.76 11.29 -8.15
CA SER A 137 9.58 12.48 -7.94
C SER A 137 10.35 12.92 -9.19
N LEU A 138 10.14 12.27 -10.33
CA LEU A 138 10.85 12.52 -11.57
C LEU A 138 9.87 12.91 -12.67
N THR A 139 10.31 13.80 -13.56
CA THR A 139 9.61 14.14 -14.80
C THR A 139 10.55 13.88 -15.97
N LYS A 140 10.02 13.36 -17.10
CA LYS A 140 10.83 13.17 -18.31
C LYS A 140 11.14 14.54 -18.90
N ASP A 141 12.42 14.88 -18.98
CA ASP A 141 12.87 16.04 -19.74
C ASP A 141 12.72 15.69 -21.22
N VAL A 142 11.65 16.17 -21.85
CA VAL A 142 11.61 16.19 -23.31
C VAL A 142 12.67 17.20 -23.71
N ALA A 143 13.79 16.71 -24.24
CA ALA A 143 14.75 17.60 -24.89
C ALA A 143 13.97 18.43 -25.91
N THR A 144 13.74 19.70 -25.63
CA THR A 144 13.60 20.67 -26.69
C THR A 144 14.89 20.52 -27.47
N ALA A 145 14.77 20.01 -28.69
CA ALA A 145 15.88 19.95 -29.61
C ALA A 145 16.33 21.39 -29.87
N ASN A 146 17.22 21.89 -29.01
CA ASN A 146 18.19 22.91 -29.35
C ASN A 146 19.17 22.25 -30.32
N THR A 147 18.69 21.91 -31.51
CA THR A 147 19.53 21.76 -32.68
C THR A 147 19.21 22.93 -33.59
N PRO A 148 20.20 23.74 -33.98
CA PRO A 148 20.00 24.73 -35.02
C PRO A 148 19.73 23.97 -36.33
N GLN A 149 18.46 23.75 -36.68
CA GLN A 149 18.09 23.36 -38.03
C GLN A 149 17.98 24.63 -38.87
N ASN A 150 19.04 24.84 -39.66
CA ASN A 150 19.10 25.58 -40.91
C ASN A 150 17.83 26.36 -41.31
N CYS A 151 17.84 27.67 -41.07
CA CYS A 151 17.11 28.57 -41.95
C CYS A 151 17.81 28.53 -43.31
N ALA A 152 17.11 28.05 -44.35
CA ALA A 152 17.59 28.16 -45.72
C ALA A 152 17.83 29.65 -46.04
N SER A 153 19.01 29.95 -46.57
CA SER A 153 19.37 31.27 -47.09
C SER A 153 18.34 31.69 -48.15
N ASN A 154 17.69 32.84 -47.95
CA ASN A 154 16.90 33.63 -48.92
C ASN A 154 15.36 33.69 -48.74
N SER A 155 14.85 33.77 -47.51
CA SER A 155 13.47 34.24 -47.25
C SER A 155 13.46 35.39 -46.20
N PRO A 156 12.77 36.53 -46.43
CA PRO A 156 12.84 37.71 -45.57
C PRO A 156 11.93 37.68 -44.32
N THR A 157 11.29 36.55 -43.99
CA THR A 157 10.42 36.42 -42.82
C THR A 157 10.61 35.08 -42.10
N CYS A 158 10.95 35.12 -40.81
CA CYS A 158 10.86 33.99 -39.89
C CYS A 158 9.75 34.27 -38.87
N ILE A 159 8.80 33.34 -38.73
CA ILE A 159 7.73 33.40 -37.74
C ILE A 159 8.22 32.67 -36.49
N VAL A 160 8.31 33.36 -35.35
CA VAL A 160 8.58 32.77 -34.04
C VAL A 160 7.27 32.74 -33.27
N SER A 161 6.83 31.54 -32.88
CA SER A 161 5.60 31.35 -32.10
C SER A 161 5.97 31.05 -30.64
N PHE A 162 5.45 31.84 -29.70
CA PHE A 162 5.54 31.56 -28.26
C PHE A 162 4.20 31.00 -27.79
N PRO A 163 4.16 29.95 -26.94
CA PRO A 163 2.91 29.27 -26.62
C PRO A 163 1.84 30.16 -25.96
N ASN A 164 2.23 31.24 -25.26
CA ASN A 164 1.31 32.02 -24.42
C ASN A 164 1.35 33.55 -24.63
N ALA A 165 1.95 34.05 -25.71
CA ALA A 165 1.87 35.48 -26.07
C ALA A 165 1.66 35.57 -27.58
N GLY A 166 0.58 36.22 -28.02
CA GLY A 166 0.10 36.21 -29.41
C GLY A 166 1.10 36.61 -30.51
N ILE A 167 0.66 36.48 -31.76
CA ILE A 167 1.48 36.69 -32.97
C ILE A 167 1.86 38.16 -33.14
N PHE A 168 3.16 38.48 -33.25
CA PHE A 168 3.67 39.81 -33.59
C PHE A 168 4.58 39.77 -34.84
N PRO A 169 4.41 40.66 -35.83
CA PRO A 169 5.32 40.74 -36.96
C PRO A 169 6.60 41.53 -36.60
N VAL A 170 7.78 40.95 -36.86
CA VAL A 170 9.07 41.63 -36.79
C VAL A 170 9.64 41.75 -38.21
N SER A 171 10.03 42.96 -38.62
CA SER A 171 10.73 43.19 -39.89
C SER A 171 12.23 43.36 -39.62
N VAL A 172 13.07 42.50 -40.21
CA VAL A 172 14.53 42.59 -40.14
C VAL A 172 15.06 43.01 -41.51
N LYS A 173 15.82 44.11 -41.57
CA LYS A 173 16.50 44.54 -42.80
C LYS A 173 17.97 44.12 -42.70
N VAL A 174 18.40 43.19 -43.55
CA VAL A 174 19.79 42.74 -43.65
C VAL A 174 20.47 43.54 -44.77
N THR A 175 21.57 44.23 -44.48
CA THR A 175 22.51 44.73 -45.50
C THR A 175 23.76 43.87 -45.48
N ASP A 176 24.03 43.20 -46.60
CA ASP A 176 25.21 42.38 -46.82
C ASP A 176 26.47 43.25 -46.84
N ASN A 177 27.45 42.92 -46.01
CA ASN A 177 28.86 43.14 -46.35
C ASN A 177 29.66 41.90 -45.98
N LEU A 178 30.33 41.35 -46.99
CA LEU A 178 31.08 40.10 -46.97
C LEU A 178 32.32 40.22 -46.07
N TYR A 179 32.53 39.17 -45.27
CA TYR A 179 33.60 38.91 -44.30
C TYR A 179 33.35 39.42 -42.86
N HIS A 180 33.37 38.44 -41.94
CA HIS A 180 33.16 38.46 -40.47
C HIS A 180 31.74 38.13 -39.98
N LYS A 181 31.70 37.22 -38.98
CA LYS A 181 30.54 36.55 -38.38
C LYS A 181 29.41 37.52 -38.03
N SER A 182 28.19 37.10 -38.38
CA SER A 182 26.88 37.69 -38.06
C SER A 182 26.84 38.42 -36.70
N VAL A 183 26.74 39.75 -36.74
CA VAL A 183 26.41 40.61 -35.59
C VAL A 183 24.95 41.02 -35.76
N VAL A 184 24.10 40.64 -34.81
CA VAL A 184 22.72 41.14 -34.73
C VAL A 184 22.75 42.46 -33.97
N GLN A 185 22.67 43.59 -34.67
CA GLN A 185 22.28 44.87 -34.07
C GLN A 185 20.74 44.92 -34.06
N SER A 186 20.11 44.91 -32.89
CA SER A 186 18.68 45.20 -32.75
C SER A 186 18.47 46.65 -32.34
N THR A 187 17.81 47.41 -33.22
CA THR A 187 17.36 48.78 -33.04
C THR A 187 16.27 48.87 -31.96
N LEU A 188 16.37 49.88 -31.09
CA LEU A 188 15.38 50.25 -30.07
C LEU A 188 14.02 50.57 -30.73
N VAL A 189 12.93 49.92 -30.29
CA VAL A 189 11.55 50.28 -30.67
C VAL A 189 10.91 51.02 -29.50
N THR A 190 10.71 52.32 -29.67
CA THR A 190 9.93 53.17 -28.75
C THR A 190 8.44 52.85 -28.91
N VAL A 191 7.77 52.44 -27.83
CA VAL A 191 6.31 52.31 -27.82
C VAL A 191 5.71 53.66 -27.47
N GLY A 192 5.06 54.30 -28.44
CA GLY A 192 4.38 55.58 -28.26
C GLY A 192 3.07 55.43 -27.49
N GLY A 193 2.94 56.19 -26.41
CA GLY A 193 1.68 56.63 -25.80
C GLY A 193 1.74 58.14 -25.67
N GLY A 194 0.77 58.85 -26.25
CA GLY A 194 0.89 60.26 -26.67
C GLY A 194 1.12 61.30 -25.56
N GLY A 195 2.01 62.24 -25.86
CA GLY A 195 2.16 63.51 -25.14
C GLY A 195 3.42 64.28 -25.55
N GLY A 196 3.29 65.21 -26.51
CA GLY A 196 4.18 66.38 -26.67
C GLY A 196 5.60 66.15 -27.22
N LEU A 197 5.91 66.80 -28.35
CA LEU A 197 7.25 66.86 -28.98
C LEU A 197 8.21 67.74 -28.17
N ASP A 198 9.45 67.26 -27.95
CA ASP A 198 10.67 68.08 -27.90
C ASP A 198 11.71 67.42 -28.83
N SER A 199 12.11 68.19 -29.83
CA SER A 199 13.10 67.88 -30.84
C SER A 199 14.50 68.26 -30.36
N ASN A 200 15.37 67.29 -30.03
CA ASN A 200 16.83 67.44 -30.11
C ASN A 200 17.57 66.11 -29.87
N CYS A 201 17.95 65.42 -30.95
CA CYS A 201 19.13 64.54 -30.98
C CYS A 201 19.63 64.44 -32.43
N HIS A 202 20.82 64.99 -32.68
CA HIS A 202 21.56 64.87 -33.94
C HIS A 202 22.30 63.52 -34.02
N ASN A 203 22.40 63.00 -35.23
CA ASN A 203 23.11 61.77 -35.61
C ASN A 203 24.62 62.06 -35.77
N PRO A 204 25.57 61.28 -35.19
CA PRO A 204 26.98 61.39 -35.54
C PRO A 204 27.42 60.38 -36.60
N GLU A 205 28.17 60.90 -37.57
CA GLU A 205 28.80 60.26 -38.73
C GLU A 205 29.89 59.21 -38.39
N VAL A 206 30.10 58.31 -39.36
CA VAL A 206 31.08 57.23 -39.39
C VAL A 206 32.51 57.76 -39.61
N ALA A 207 33.49 57.26 -38.84
CA ALA A 207 34.91 57.42 -39.15
C ALA A 207 35.61 56.05 -39.22
N ASN A 208 36.15 55.73 -40.41
CA ASN A 208 37.02 54.59 -40.69
C ASN A 208 38.47 54.93 -40.30
N ASP A 209 39.13 54.10 -39.49
CA ASP A 209 40.61 53.99 -39.50
C ASP A 209 41.03 52.52 -39.57
N THR A 210 41.86 52.24 -40.56
CA THR A 210 42.44 50.95 -40.92
C THR A 210 43.94 51.01 -40.64
N ARG A 211 44.42 50.40 -39.55
CA ARG A 211 45.83 49.97 -39.39
C ARG A 211 45.98 49.00 -38.21
N GLY A 212 46.41 47.79 -38.51
CA GLY A 212 46.73 46.74 -37.54
C GLY A 212 48.14 46.89 -36.96
N GLY A 213 48.24 46.66 -35.65
CA GLY A 213 49.48 46.63 -34.84
C GLY A 213 49.19 47.03 -33.39
N PRO A 214 49.79 46.39 -32.37
CA PRO A 214 49.41 46.58 -30.98
C PRO A 214 49.95 47.92 -30.46
N VAL A 215 49.06 48.85 -30.11
CA VAL A 215 49.44 50.09 -29.43
C VAL A 215 49.00 49.97 -27.97
N LEU A 216 50.00 49.83 -27.09
CA LEU A 216 49.85 49.97 -25.64
C LEU A 216 49.57 51.44 -25.33
N PHE A 217 48.34 51.74 -24.88
CA PHE A 217 48.03 52.98 -24.19
C PHE A 217 47.89 52.69 -22.69
N ASN A 218 48.82 53.25 -21.94
CA ASN A 218 48.82 53.29 -20.49
C ASN A 218 48.04 54.54 -20.06
N GLY A 219 46.93 54.37 -19.35
CA GLY A 219 46.16 55.49 -18.81
C GLY A 219 44.68 55.18 -18.61
N GLY A 220 44.28 55.02 -17.34
CA GLY A 220 42.94 55.35 -16.87
C GLY A 220 41.79 54.47 -17.36
N GLY A 221 41.70 53.28 -16.79
CA GLY A 221 40.43 52.63 -16.43
C GLY A 221 39.36 52.50 -17.52
N HIS A 222 39.56 51.61 -18.49
CA HIS A 222 38.45 50.92 -19.16
C HIS A 222 38.93 49.52 -19.57
N GLU A 223 38.50 48.49 -18.85
CA GLU A 223 38.65 47.09 -19.26
C GLU A 223 37.47 46.64 -20.13
N TYR A 224 37.78 45.64 -20.95
CA TYR A 224 37.07 45.18 -22.13
C TYR A 224 35.78 44.41 -21.85
N CYS A 225 34.98 44.32 -22.92
CA CYS A 225 33.71 43.62 -23.05
C CYS A 225 33.67 42.23 -22.43
N SER A 226 32.67 42.00 -21.57
CA SER A 226 31.92 40.74 -21.56
C SER A 226 30.54 41.01 -22.13
N PHE A 227 30.15 40.24 -23.14
CA PHE A 227 28.80 40.25 -23.69
C PHE A 227 27.86 39.63 -22.64
N GLY A 228 27.17 40.50 -21.91
CA GLY A 228 26.09 40.14 -21.01
C GLY A 228 25.03 41.22 -21.12
N LEU A 229 23.79 40.82 -21.36
CA LEU A 229 22.62 41.68 -21.48
C LEU A 229 22.44 42.50 -20.19
N GLY A 230 23.02 43.71 -20.14
CA GLY A 230 22.75 44.70 -19.11
C GLY A 230 21.75 45.71 -19.63
N LEU A 231 20.51 45.66 -19.15
CA LEU A 231 19.55 46.76 -19.26
C LEU A 231 20.09 47.94 -18.43
N TRP A 232 20.35 49.08 -19.06
CA TRP A 232 20.71 50.31 -18.36
C TRP A 232 19.45 51.12 -18.07
N CYS A 233 19.26 51.54 -16.83
CA CYS A 233 18.29 52.57 -16.47
C CYS A 233 18.99 53.93 -16.51
N ASP A 234 18.78 54.71 -17.57
CA ASP A 234 19.19 56.12 -17.57
C ASP A 234 18.23 56.94 -16.70
N VAL A 235 18.78 57.68 -15.74
CA VAL A 235 18.04 58.66 -14.93
C VAL A 235 18.36 60.06 -15.47
N PRO A 236 17.43 60.80 -16.07
CA PRO A 236 17.67 62.18 -16.47
C PRO A 236 17.73 63.09 -15.23
N GLY A 237 18.83 63.83 -15.04
CA GLY A 237 18.83 65.03 -14.18
C GLY A 237 19.73 65.07 -12.94
N LEU A 238 20.84 64.34 -12.86
CA LEU A 238 21.81 64.46 -11.74
C LEU A 238 23.24 64.80 -12.17
N ALA A 239 23.39 65.72 -13.12
CA ALA A 239 24.68 66.36 -13.36
C ALA A 239 24.91 67.49 -12.32
N GLY A 240 25.78 67.24 -11.34
CA GLY A 240 26.48 68.31 -10.62
C GLY A 240 26.19 68.49 -9.12
N GLN A 241 26.36 67.47 -8.28
CA GLN A 241 26.49 67.67 -6.82
C GLN A 241 27.75 66.98 -6.27
N PRO A 242 28.53 67.62 -5.38
CA PRO A 242 29.78 67.06 -4.84
C PRO A 242 29.53 65.87 -3.91
N ALA A 243 30.46 64.92 -3.91
CA ALA A 243 30.46 63.73 -3.08
C ALA A 243 30.61 64.08 -1.59
N GLY A 244 29.49 64.20 -0.89
CA GLY A 244 29.45 64.35 0.55
C GLY A 244 28.08 64.81 1.00
N THR A 245 27.36 63.93 1.69
CA THR A 245 26.02 64.15 2.27
C THR A 245 24.84 63.90 1.31
N ARG A 246 24.29 62.67 1.35
CA ARG A 246 22.85 62.36 1.29
C ARG A 246 22.61 60.87 1.54
N SER A 247 22.25 60.55 2.77
CA SER A 247 21.46 59.36 3.11
C SER A 247 20.00 59.71 2.79
N VAL A 248 19.41 59.15 1.73
CA VAL A 248 17.95 59.01 1.61
C VAL A 248 17.66 57.76 0.76
N ALA A 249 17.06 56.77 1.41
CA ALA A 249 16.38 55.68 0.75
C ALA A 249 15.20 56.23 -0.07
N GLN A 250 15.26 56.13 -1.40
CA GLN A 250 14.10 56.20 -2.28
C GLN A 250 14.27 55.16 -3.37
N GLY A 251 13.89 53.92 -3.08
CA GLY A 251 13.68 52.90 -4.11
C GLY A 251 12.46 53.28 -4.94
N TYR A 252 12.64 53.40 -6.26
CA TYR A 252 11.54 53.64 -7.19
C TYR A 252 10.85 52.32 -7.53
N ARG A 253 9.52 52.24 -7.32
CA ARG A 253 8.68 51.10 -7.74
C ARG A 253 8.45 51.16 -9.25
N VAL A 254 8.77 50.08 -9.95
CA VAL A 254 8.22 49.80 -11.29
C VAL A 254 7.29 48.60 -11.14
N ALA A 255 6.00 48.85 -11.01
CA ALA A 255 5.00 47.79 -10.94
C ALA A 255 4.81 47.21 -12.35
N SER A 256 5.15 45.93 -12.55
CA SER A 256 4.76 45.17 -13.72
C SER A 256 3.93 43.95 -13.26
N PRO A 257 2.78 43.63 -13.86
CA PRO A 257 1.91 42.55 -13.36
C PRO A 257 2.46 41.13 -13.60
N SER A 258 3.60 40.97 -14.26
CA SER A 258 4.12 39.66 -14.70
C SER A 258 5.63 39.47 -14.50
N MET A 259 6.31 40.41 -13.85
CA MET A 259 7.68 40.24 -13.35
C MET A 259 7.72 40.89 -11.97
N GLY A 260 8.06 40.11 -10.94
CA GLY A 260 8.16 40.60 -9.56
C GLY A 260 9.04 41.85 -9.42
N ASP A 261 8.83 42.61 -8.35
CA ASP A 261 9.54 43.85 -8.04
C ASP A 261 11.08 43.64 -8.15
N ILE A 262 11.75 44.36 -9.06
CA ILE A 262 13.23 44.37 -9.13
C ILE A 262 13.77 45.34 -8.08
N TYR A 263 14.39 44.82 -7.03
CA TYR A 263 15.16 45.63 -6.06
C TYR A 263 16.62 45.70 -6.48
N CYS A 264 17.11 46.91 -6.77
CA CYS A 264 18.54 47.17 -6.91
C CYS A 264 19.09 47.64 -5.57
N ASP A 265 19.76 46.76 -4.81
CA ASP A 265 20.57 47.17 -3.66
C ASP A 265 22.05 47.22 -4.08
N TRP A 266 22.67 48.40 -3.96
CA TRP A 266 24.08 48.58 -4.29
C TRP A 266 24.92 48.20 -3.07
N GLN A 267 25.37 46.94 -3.02
CA GLN A 267 26.39 46.50 -2.07
C GLN A 267 27.72 46.43 -2.81
N GLY A 268 28.60 47.40 -2.56
CA GLY A 268 29.81 47.72 -3.34
C GLY A 268 30.88 46.63 -3.49
N SER A 269 30.57 45.50 -4.12
CA SER A 269 31.56 44.57 -4.68
C SER A 269 30.99 43.87 -5.92
N SER A 270 31.86 43.61 -6.89
CA SER A 270 31.58 43.27 -8.30
C SER A 270 30.98 41.88 -8.57
N ASN A 271 29.98 41.45 -7.80
CA ASN A 271 29.20 40.25 -8.11
C ASN A 271 27.73 40.61 -8.32
N TRP A 272 27.31 40.68 -9.58
CA TRP A 272 25.90 40.78 -9.96
C TRP A 272 25.26 39.39 -9.85
N SER A 273 24.77 39.02 -8.66
CA SER A 273 23.79 37.94 -8.56
C SER A 273 22.40 38.55 -8.74
N SER A 274 21.76 38.30 -9.89
CA SER A 274 20.32 38.50 -10.04
C SER A 274 19.59 37.47 -9.15
N ALA A 275 19.53 37.72 -7.85
CA ALA A 275 18.65 36.98 -6.98
C ALA A 275 17.23 37.43 -7.34
N ILE A 276 16.47 36.60 -8.07
CA ILE A 276 15.03 36.76 -8.15
C ILE A 276 14.54 36.60 -6.71
N GLN A 277 14.25 37.71 -6.03
CA GLN A 277 13.62 37.66 -4.72
C GLN A 277 12.16 37.25 -4.95
N GLY A 278 11.89 35.96 -4.80
CA GLY A 278 10.54 35.43 -4.75
C GLY A 278 9.82 35.95 -3.51
N ASN A 279 8.53 36.14 -3.62
CA ASN A 279 7.67 36.52 -2.52
C ASN A 279 7.17 35.27 -1.83
N GLY A 280 7.44 35.13 -0.54
CA GLY A 280 6.91 33.98 0.21
C GLY A 280 5.38 33.98 0.24
N PRO A 281 4.74 32.79 0.36
CA PRO A 281 3.31 32.67 0.52
C PRO A 281 2.77 33.46 1.71
N LYS A 282 1.50 33.86 1.61
CA LYS A 282 0.76 34.48 2.71
C LYS A 282 -0.59 33.79 2.90
N GLY A 283 -1.15 33.90 4.09
CA GLY A 283 -2.44 33.28 4.39
C GLY A 283 -2.76 33.22 5.87
N SER A 284 -3.92 32.63 6.15
CA SER A 284 -4.47 32.45 7.50
C SER A 284 -4.91 31.00 7.71
N HIS A 285 -4.59 30.47 8.88
CA HIS A 285 -5.20 29.28 9.43
C HIS A 285 -6.39 29.76 10.28
N ASP A 286 -7.61 29.57 9.79
CA ASP A 286 -8.80 30.19 10.37
C ASP A 286 -9.31 29.37 11.56
N ALA A 287 -9.42 28.05 11.41
CA ALA A 287 -9.94 27.16 12.45
C ALA A 287 -9.35 25.75 12.36
N SER A 288 -9.31 25.06 13.49
CA SER A 288 -9.22 23.59 13.56
C SER A 288 -10.21 23.08 14.59
N ASN A 289 -10.90 21.99 14.27
CA ASN A 289 -11.80 21.29 15.18
C ASN A 289 -11.71 19.78 14.97
N ALA A 290 -12.62 19.02 15.57
CA ALA A 290 -12.65 17.56 15.48
C ALA A 290 -12.85 17.02 14.05
N THR A 291 -13.34 17.82 13.09
CA THR A 291 -13.68 17.35 11.75
C THR A 291 -12.76 17.94 10.69
N VAL A 292 -12.43 19.23 10.78
CA VAL A 292 -11.65 19.93 9.75
C VAL A 292 -10.72 21.01 10.33
N SER A 293 -9.65 21.27 9.59
CA SER A 293 -8.81 22.46 9.66
C SER A 293 -8.99 23.27 8.37
N THR A 294 -9.30 24.56 8.49
CA THR A 294 -9.65 25.41 7.36
C THR A 294 -8.87 26.72 7.39
N GLY A 295 -8.75 27.34 6.22
CA GLY A 295 -8.08 28.62 6.05
C GLY A 295 -7.94 29.00 4.59
N TRP A 296 -6.97 29.86 4.31
CA TRP A 296 -6.60 30.24 2.95
C TRP A 296 -5.12 30.56 2.86
N THR A 297 -4.55 30.39 1.67
CA THR A 297 -3.19 30.86 1.37
C THR A 297 -2.99 31.04 -0.13
N CYS A 298 -2.18 32.01 -0.51
CA CYS A 298 -1.79 32.25 -1.89
C CYS A 298 -0.32 32.70 -1.94
N ASP A 299 0.31 32.45 -3.08
CA ASP A 299 1.69 32.85 -3.34
C ASP A 299 1.70 34.05 -4.30
N PRO A 300 2.27 35.21 -3.90
CA PRO A 300 2.36 36.37 -4.79
C PRO A 300 3.20 36.15 -6.04
N ASP A 301 4.03 35.11 -6.09
CA ASP A 301 4.80 34.75 -7.28
C ASP A 301 3.90 34.20 -8.39
N ASP A 302 2.76 33.55 -8.06
CA ASP A 302 1.68 33.26 -9.00
C ASP A 302 0.31 33.11 -8.29
N TYR A 303 -0.47 34.20 -8.28
CA TYR A 303 -1.82 34.21 -7.70
C TYR A 303 -2.84 33.35 -8.47
N ASN A 304 -2.53 32.85 -9.67
CA ASN A 304 -3.41 31.94 -10.40
C ASN A 304 -3.16 30.47 -10.03
N GLN A 305 -2.02 30.17 -9.40
CA GLN A 305 -1.68 28.83 -8.95
C GLN A 305 -2.11 28.60 -7.50
N ALA A 306 -2.98 27.61 -7.29
CA ALA A 306 -3.26 27.10 -5.96
C ALA A 306 -2.03 26.38 -5.40
N ILE A 307 -1.68 26.66 -4.15
CA ILE A 307 -0.52 26.08 -3.47
C ILE A 307 -0.92 25.03 -2.43
N THR A 308 0.05 24.20 -2.04
CA THR A 308 -0.15 23.16 -1.01
C THR A 308 0.04 23.73 0.39
N VAL A 309 -0.70 23.20 1.35
CA VAL A 309 -0.55 23.46 2.79
C VAL A 309 -0.18 22.16 3.50
N HIS A 310 0.92 22.14 4.24
CA HIS A 310 1.31 21.02 5.10
C HIS A 310 0.84 21.24 6.54
N PHE A 311 0.29 20.19 7.15
CA PHE A 311 -0.22 20.21 8.52
C PHE A 311 0.65 19.36 9.43
N TYR A 312 1.00 19.91 10.60
CA TYR A 312 1.78 19.21 11.63
C TYR A 312 1.05 19.21 12.97
N GLY A 313 1.12 18.09 13.68
CA GLY A 313 0.52 17.88 14.99
C GLY A 313 1.56 18.00 16.10
N ASP A 314 1.16 18.68 17.18
CA ASP A 314 1.87 18.81 18.46
C ASP A 314 3.31 19.34 18.39
N GLY A 315 3.65 20.00 17.28
CA GLY A 315 4.88 20.75 17.12
C GLY A 315 4.98 21.41 15.74
N PRO A 316 5.83 22.44 15.59
CA PRO A 316 6.15 23.02 14.30
C PRO A 316 6.91 22.02 13.40
N ALA A 317 7.05 22.35 12.11
CA ALA A 317 7.85 21.54 11.18
C ALA A 317 9.27 21.32 11.73
N GLY A 318 9.76 20.08 11.67
CA GLY A 318 11.05 19.65 12.22
C GLY A 318 10.97 19.01 13.61
N SER A 319 9.97 19.35 14.44
CA SER A 319 9.75 18.71 15.75
C SER A 319 8.37 18.07 15.92
N GLY A 320 7.37 18.50 15.16
CA GLY A 320 6.01 17.93 15.15
C GLY A 320 5.81 16.82 14.13
N THR A 321 4.71 16.08 14.30
CA THR A 321 4.35 14.95 13.42
C THR A 321 3.63 15.45 12.18
N LEU A 322 4.09 15.08 10.97
CA LEU A 322 3.37 15.41 9.73
C LEU A 322 2.02 14.68 9.69
N LEU A 323 0.93 15.45 9.63
CA LEU A 323 -0.45 14.95 9.62
C LEU A 323 -0.96 14.71 8.19
N GLY A 324 -0.48 15.52 7.24
CA GLY A 324 -0.90 15.47 5.85
C GLY A 324 -0.81 16.83 5.16
N ALA A 325 -1.50 16.95 4.03
CA ALA A 325 -1.53 18.16 3.22
C ALA A 325 -2.91 18.41 2.60
N ALA A 326 -3.20 19.67 2.27
CA ALA A 326 -4.37 20.06 1.48
C ALA A 326 -3.99 21.12 0.43
N THR A 327 -4.72 21.16 -0.69
CA THR A 327 -4.53 22.19 -1.72
C THR A 327 -5.45 23.38 -1.43
N ALA A 328 -4.92 24.59 -1.54
CA ALA A 328 -5.67 25.83 -1.35
C ALA A 328 -6.36 26.25 -2.65
N ASN A 329 -7.41 25.52 -3.07
CA ASN A 329 -8.13 25.74 -4.32
C ASN A 329 -9.64 26.02 -4.15
N LEU A 330 -10.13 26.16 -2.92
CA LEU A 330 -11.54 26.40 -2.61
C LEU A 330 -11.86 27.89 -2.70
N ALA A 331 -13.08 28.24 -3.13
CA ALA A 331 -13.51 29.63 -3.17
C ALA A 331 -13.62 30.25 -1.76
N ARG A 332 -13.19 31.51 -1.64
CA ARG A 332 -13.30 32.35 -0.42
C ARG A 332 -14.02 33.66 -0.70
N GLU A 333 -14.29 34.42 0.36
CA GLU A 333 -14.84 35.76 0.31
C GLU A 333 -13.97 36.73 -0.51
N SER A 334 -14.58 37.80 -1.04
CA SER A 334 -13.88 38.77 -1.91
C SER A 334 -12.65 39.40 -1.24
N ALA A 335 -12.66 39.58 0.08
CA ALA A 335 -11.53 40.13 0.84
C ALA A 335 -10.27 39.24 0.80
N VAL A 336 -10.42 37.93 0.58
CA VAL A 336 -9.29 37.02 0.31
C VAL A 336 -8.85 37.17 -1.14
N GLY A 337 -9.80 37.28 -2.06
CA GLY A 337 -9.51 37.57 -3.47
C GLY A 337 -8.71 38.86 -3.66
N ASP A 338 -9.08 39.94 -2.97
CA ASP A 338 -8.38 41.23 -2.99
C ASP A 338 -6.92 41.10 -2.50
N GLN A 339 -6.66 40.18 -1.56
CA GLN A 339 -5.32 39.87 -1.10
C GLN A 339 -4.54 38.97 -2.07
N CYS A 340 -5.24 38.20 -2.91
CA CYS A 340 -4.66 37.20 -3.81
C CYS A 340 -4.84 37.57 -5.29
N GLY A 341 -4.57 38.83 -5.65
CA GLY A 341 -4.56 39.28 -7.05
C GLY A 341 -5.92 39.27 -7.75
N GLY A 342 -7.03 39.28 -6.99
CA GLY A 342 -8.40 39.19 -7.49
C GLY A 342 -8.93 37.75 -7.64
N ASN A 343 -8.10 36.74 -7.42
CA ASN A 343 -8.51 35.34 -7.45
C ASN A 343 -8.95 34.89 -6.05
N ALA A 344 -10.20 34.45 -5.89
CA ALA A 344 -10.72 34.01 -4.60
C ALA A 344 -10.55 32.49 -4.33
N ASN A 345 -10.04 31.71 -5.29
CA ASN A 345 -9.92 30.25 -5.17
C ASN A 345 -8.65 29.83 -4.43
N HIS A 346 -8.49 30.33 -3.20
CA HIS A 346 -7.29 30.13 -2.36
C HIS A 346 -7.60 29.59 -0.96
N GLY A 347 -8.81 29.09 -0.74
CA GLY A 347 -9.23 28.42 0.49
C GLY A 347 -8.76 26.97 0.56
N PHE A 348 -8.46 26.47 1.75
CA PHE A 348 -8.18 25.05 1.99
C PHE A 348 -9.12 24.46 3.05
N SER A 349 -9.34 23.15 2.96
CA SER A 349 -10.02 22.35 3.97
C SER A 349 -9.29 21.01 4.11
N PHE A 350 -8.77 20.75 5.29
CA PHE A 350 -8.03 19.54 5.66
C PHE A 350 -8.84 18.74 6.68
N SER A 351 -9.17 17.48 6.38
CA SER A 351 -9.90 16.63 7.33
C SER A 351 -9.03 16.28 8.54
N THR A 352 -9.51 16.55 9.74
CA THR A 352 -8.80 16.28 10.99
C THR A 352 -8.56 14.77 11.13
N PRO A 353 -7.29 14.31 11.15
CA PRO A 353 -6.98 12.89 11.23
C PRO A 353 -7.47 12.25 12.52
N GLY A 354 -7.71 10.94 12.44
CA GLY A 354 -8.06 10.11 13.59
C GLY A 354 -7.08 10.21 14.74
N SER A 355 -5.79 10.29 14.43
CA SER A 355 -4.67 10.35 15.38
C SER A 355 -4.72 11.53 16.36
N LEU A 356 -5.55 12.54 16.12
CA LEU A 356 -5.74 13.70 16.99
C LEU A 356 -7.03 13.63 17.82
N LYS A 357 -7.66 12.46 17.87
CA LYS A 357 -8.94 12.20 18.57
C LYS A 357 -8.72 11.11 19.61
N ASP A 358 -7.73 11.28 20.47
CA ASP A 358 -7.26 10.28 21.42
C ASP A 358 -7.67 10.60 22.88
N GLY A 359 -8.51 11.62 23.08
CA GLY A 359 -8.88 12.11 24.41
C GLY A 359 -7.90 13.14 25.01
N ASN A 360 -6.89 13.59 24.26
CA ASN A 360 -6.01 14.69 24.63
C ASN A 360 -6.30 15.95 23.80
N GLU A 361 -5.79 17.09 24.28
CA GLU A 361 -5.76 18.33 23.50
C GLU A 361 -4.59 18.25 22.51
N HIS A 362 -4.83 18.66 21.26
CA HIS A 362 -3.79 18.69 20.22
C HIS A 362 -3.62 20.06 19.59
N ARG A 363 -2.40 20.36 19.12
CA ARG A 363 -2.07 21.61 18.40
C ARG A 363 -1.77 21.32 16.93
N VAL A 364 -2.45 22.01 16.02
CA VAL A 364 -2.27 21.88 14.57
C VAL A 364 -1.59 23.12 13.99
N TYR A 365 -0.46 22.91 13.33
CA TYR A 365 0.33 23.93 12.65
C TYR A 365 0.15 23.79 11.13
N ALA A 366 -0.16 24.87 10.43
CA ALA A 366 -0.35 24.87 8.98
C ALA A 366 0.75 25.71 8.31
N TYR A 367 1.46 25.12 7.35
CA TYR A 367 2.54 25.77 6.59
C TYR A 367 2.18 25.84 5.12
N ALA A 368 2.26 27.03 4.52
CA ALA A 368 2.12 27.19 3.08
C ALA A 368 3.39 26.77 2.36
N ILE A 369 3.24 26.02 1.27
CA ILE A 369 4.35 25.54 0.47
C ILE A 369 4.58 26.49 -0.69
N ASN A 370 5.75 27.14 -0.67
CA ASN A 370 6.17 28.14 -1.62
C ASN A 370 6.43 27.53 -3.01
N ILE A 371 6.01 28.24 -4.06
CA ILE A 371 6.21 27.82 -5.46
C ILE A 371 7.27 28.66 -6.19
N GLY A 372 7.68 29.79 -5.62
CA GLY A 372 8.69 30.68 -6.22
C GLY A 372 10.13 30.44 -5.74
N PRO A 373 11.07 31.33 -6.09
CA PRO A 373 12.49 31.20 -5.73
C PRO A 373 12.80 31.50 -4.26
N ALA A 374 11.82 31.93 -3.46
CA ALA A 374 11.97 32.02 -2.02
C ALA A 374 12.18 30.62 -1.39
N THR A 375 12.97 30.53 -0.33
CA THR A 375 13.27 29.22 0.32
C THR A 375 12.42 28.94 1.55
N ASN A 376 11.48 29.84 1.91
CA ASN A 376 10.70 29.71 3.13
C ASN A 376 9.30 29.16 2.86
N ASN A 377 8.92 28.14 3.62
CA ASN A 377 7.53 27.70 3.74
C ASN A 377 6.97 28.35 5.02
N PRO A 378 6.22 29.45 4.95
CA PRO A 378 5.83 30.21 6.13
C PRO A 378 4.75 29.48 6.94
N LEU A 379 4.84 29.60 8.27
CA LEU A 379 3.75 29.23 9.17
C LEU A 379 2.60 30.21 8.96
N LEU A 380 1.42 29.70 8.64
CA LEU A 380 0.24 30.53 8.37
C LEU A 380 -0.21 31.28 9.63
N ALA A 381 -0.64 32.53 9.44
CA ALA A 381 -1.13 33.37 10.52
C ALA A 381 -2.27 32.67 11.27
N GLY A 382 -2.27 32.76 12.61
CA GLY A 382 -3.25 32.07 13.45
C GLY A 382 -2.89 30.62 13.82
N SER A 383 -1.80 30.06 13.30
CA SER A 383 -1.26 28.79 13.79
C SER A 383 -0.41 28.96 15.07
N PRO A 384 -0.38 27.97 15.97
CA PRO A 384 -1.18 26.73 15.93
C PRO A 384 -2.65 26.96 16.28
N LYS A 385 -3.52 26.11 15.75
CA LYS A 385 -4.90 25.98 16.23
C LYS A 385 -5.02 24.81 17.19
N ILE A 386 -5.81 25.00 18.24
CA ILE A 386 -6.07 23.97 19.24
C ILE A 386 -7.30 23.19 18.80
N ILE A 387 -7.14 21.87 18.68
CA ILE A 387 -8.27 20.96 18.66
C ILE A 387 -8.58 20.66 20.13
N PRO A 388 -9.79 21.02 20.63
CA PRO A 388 -10.16 20.73 22.00
C PRO A 388 -10.15 19.23 22.26
N VAL A 389 -10.12 18.80 23.52
CA VAL A 389 -10.17 17.37 23.87
C VAL A 389 -11.35 16.69 23.17
N VAL A 390 -11.05 15.85 22.19
CA VAL A 390 -12.02 14.97 21.54
C VAL A 390 -11.73 13.57 22.04
N SER A 391 -12.63 13.04 22.87
CA SER A 391 -12.56 11.66 23.34
C SER A 391 -12.35 10.70 22.17
N GLY A 392 -11.34 9.84 22.27
CA GLY A 392 -11.29 8.63 21.45
C GLY A 392 -12.52 7.77 21.67
N GLY A 393 -12.77 6.88 20.72
CA GLY A 393 -13.81 5.88 20.88
C GLY A 393 -13.35 4.72 21.76
N THR A 394 -14.26 3.81 22.03
CA THR A 394 -13.96 2.52 22.68
C THR A 394 -14.22 1.40 21.69
N ILE A 395 -13.34 0.40 21.64
CA ILE A 395 -13.66 -0.89 21.04
C ILE A 395 -13.87 -1.86 22.19
N GLN A 396 -15.04 -2.48 22.24
CA GLN A 396 -15.39 -3.44 23.27
C GLN A 396 -16.07 -4.67 22.66
N GLY A 397 -16.25 -5.71 23.46
CA GLY A 397 -17.14 -6.80 23.12
C GLY A 397 -16.75 -8.10 23.78
N TYR A 398 -17.28 -9.19 23.24
CA TYR A 398 -17.08 -10.53 23.79
C TYR A 398 -16.39 -11.47 22.82
N LYS A 399 -15.73 -12.47 23.38
CA LYS A 399 -15.34 -13.69 22.67
C LYS A 399 -16.31 -14.79 23.12
N ILE A 400 -17.02 -15.44 22.20
CA ILE A 400 -18.03 -16.45 22.53
C ILE A 400 -17.91 -17.69 21.65
N ILE A 401 -18.47 -18.81 22.11
CA ILE A 401 -18.60 -20.05 21.32
C ILE A 401 -19.98 -20.09 20.66
N GLY A 402 -20.01 -20.32 19.34
CA GLY A 402 -21.23 -20.35 18.53
C GLY A 402 -21.92 -18.98 18.46
N ASN A 403 -23.26 -19.01 18.35
CA ASN A 403 -24.07 -17.80 18.14
C ASN A 403 -25.03 -17.49 19.31
N THR A 404 -25.22 -18.43 20.24
CA THR A 404 -26.24 -18.34 21.30
C THR A 404 -25.80 -19.09 22.56
N ALA A 405 -24.74 -18.64 23.20
CA ALA A 405 -24.47 -18.84 24.63
C ALA A 405 -23.24 -18.01 25.00
N GLN A 406 -23.30 -17.29 26.11
CA GLN A 406 -22.14 -16.60 26.69
C GLN A 406 -21.23 -17.65 27.37
N GLN A 407 -20.66 -18.55 26.57
CA GLN A 407 -19.64 -19.49 27.01
C GLN A 407 -18.28 -18.94 26.64
N ASN A 408 -17.36 -18.92 27.61
CA ASN A 408 -16.00 -18.45 27.41
C ASN A 408 -15.31 -19.40 26.40
N PRO A 409 -14.77 -18.91 25.28
CA PRO A 409 -13.87 -19.69 24.43
C PRO A 409 -12.64 -20.11 25.24
N PRO A 410 -11.70 -20.92 24.70
CA PRO A 410 -10.45 -21.22 25.41
C PRO A 410 -9.87 -19.91 25.95
N ALA A 411 -9.86 -19.75 27.28
CA ALA A 411 -9.75 -18.44 27.93
C ALA A 411 -8.41 -17.71 27.70
N ALA A 412 -7.50 -18.33 26.94
CA ALA A 412 -6.19 -17.82 26.57
C ALA A 412 -6.16 -17.06 25.23
N GLU A 413 -7.21 -17.09 24.41
CA GLU A 413 -7.18 -16.41 23.10
C GLU A 413 -7.09 -14.88 23.25
N THR A 414 -6.25 -14.27 22.43
CA THR A 414 -5.93 -12.84 22.49
C THR A 414 -6.63 -12.03 21.41
N VAL A 415 -7.13 -10.85 21.76
CA VAL A 415 -7.55 -9.80 20.82
C VAL A 415 -6.43 -8.77 20.71
N THR A 416 -6.06 -8.37 19.50
CA THR A 416 -5.02 -7.35 19.26
C THR A 416 -5.57 -6.21 18.40
N LEU A 417 -5.31 -4.98 18.82
CA LEU A 417 -5.59 -3.74 18.08
C LEU A 417 -4.31 -3.25 17.41
N ASP A 418 -4.32 -3.05 16.08
CA ASP A 418 -3.22 -2.52 15.27
C ASP A 418 -1.84 -3.17 15.49
N ASN A 419 -1.85 -4.47 15.79
CA ASN A 419 -0.66 -5.26 16.18
C ASN A 419 0.02 -4.79 17.49
N GLY A 420 -0.70 -4.06 18.34
CA GLY A 420 -0.28 -3.69 19.69
C GLY A 420 -0.38 -4.84 20.70
N SER A 421 -0.28 -4.50 21.99
CA SER A 421 -0.29 -5.47 23.09
C SER A 421 -1.57 -6.32 23.10
N PRO A 422 -1.48 -7.65 23.20
CA PRO A 422 -2.64 -8.53 23.19
C PRO A 422 -3.49 -8.41 24.47
N ASN A 423 -4.81 -8.38 24.30
CA ASN A 423 -5.80 -8.39 25.38
C ASN A 423 -6.46 -9.78 25.51
N THR A 424 -6.40 -10.39 26.68
CA THR A 424 -7.02 -11.69 26.98
C THR A 424 -8.37 -11.60 27.68
N GLY A 425 -8.83 -10.40 28.06
CA GLY A 425 -10.11 -10.17 28.75
C GLY A 425 -11.34 -10.67 27.98
N ASN A 426 -12.42 -10.96 28.71
CA ASN A 426 -13.73 -11.26 28.16
C ASN A 426 -14.84 -10.86 29.16
N PRO A 427 -15.53 -9.73 29.00
CA PRO A 427 -15.43 -8.81 27.86
C PRO A 427 -14.04 -8.17 27.75
N TYR A 428 -13.63 -7.85 26.53
CA TYR A 428 -12.40 -7.11 26.25
C TYR A 428 -12.72 -5.64 25.95
N PHE A 429 -11.75 -4.77 26.20
CA PHE A 429 -11.87 -3.33 26.00
C PHE A 429 -10.56 -2.75 25.48
N PHE A 430 -10.68 -1.81 24.54
CA PHE A 430 -9.66 -0.84 24.17
C PHE A 430 -10.29 0.54 24.31
N THR A 431 -9.80 1.34 25.25
CA THR A 431 -10.30 2.70 25.52
C THR A 431 -9.41 3.76 24.88
N ASN A 432 -9.96 4.96 24.68
CA ASN A 432 -9.25 6.08 24.05
C ASN A 432 -8.63 5.70 22.69
N VAL A 433 -9.34 4.88 21.92
CA VAL A 433 -8.92 4.51 20.58
C VAL A 433 -9.15 5.71 19.67
N PRO A 434 -8.14 6.16 18.91
CA PRO A 434 -8.31 7.21 17.91
C PRO A 434 -9.55 6.95 17.03
N ALA A 435 -10.26 8.00 16.61
CA ALA A 435 -11.40 7.79 15.73
C ALA A 435 -10.92 7.43 14.31
N GLY A 436 -11.68 6.64 13.56
CA GLY A 436 -11.30 6.21 12.22
C GLY A 436 -11.00 4.72 12.15
N ASN A 437 -10.37 4.28 11.06
CA ASN A 437 -10.25 2.87 10.76
C ASN A 437 -9.07 2.19 11.50
N HIS A 438 -9.39 1.16 12.27
CA HIS A 438 -8.44 0.35 13.04
C HIS A 438 -8.56 -1.13 12.70
N THR A 439 -7.44 -1.87 12.71
CA THR A 439 -7.48 -3.32 12.48
C THR A 439 -7.51 -4.07 13.81
N VAL A 440 -8.58 -4.82 14.05
CA VAL A 440 -8.71 -5.71 15.20
C VAL A 440 -8.58 -7.16 14.73
N LYS A 441 -7.72 -7.93 15.39
CA LYS A 441 -7.50 -9.35 15.11
C LYS A 441 -7.70 -10.20 16.33
N VAL A 442 -8.02 -11.47 16.12
CA VAL A 442 -8.08 -12.47 17.18
C VAL A 442 -7.26 -13.71 16.81
N ALA A 443 -6.65 -14.31 17.83
CA ALA A 443 -5.98 -15.60 17.68
C ALA A 443 -7.01 -16.72 17.41
N VAL A 444 -6.62 -17.70 16.59
CA VAL A 444 -7.50 -18.81 16.20
C VAL A 444 -6.83 -20.13 16.60
N PRO A 445 -7.36 -20.83 17.63
CA PRO A 445 -6.82 -22.12 18.02
C PRO A 445 -7.10 -23.19 16.96
N SER A 446 -6.27 -24.24 16.93
CA SER A 446 -6.44 -25.36 16.00
C SER A 446 -7.82 -26.02 16.17
N GLY A 447 -8.49 -26.31 15.04
CA GLY A 447 -9.84 -26.89 15.03
C GLY A 447 -10.98 -25.88 15.17
N TRP A 448 -10.68 -24.58 15.19
CA TRP A 448 -11.69 -23.53 15.27
C TRP A 448 -11.72 -22.67 14.02
N SER A 449 -12.92 -22.21 13.69
CA SER A 449 -13.15 -21.11 12.74
C SER A 449 -13.70 -19.95 13.54
N VAL A 450 -13.46 -18.76 13.05
CA VAL A 450 -13.96 -17.55 13.70
C VAL A 450 -14.67 -16.67 12.69
N GLY A 451 -15.74 -16.05 13.17
CA GLY A 451 -16.37 -14.92 12.52
C GLY A 451 -16.62 -13.81 13.52
N TYR A 452 -17.16 -12.69 13.04
CA TYR A 452 -17.44 -11.55 13.89
C TYR A 452 -18.78 -10.89 13.56
N THR A 453 -19.34 -10.22 14.55
CA THR A 453 -20.44 -9.26 14.38
C THR A 453 -20.01 -7.93 14.99
N LEU A 454 -20.33 -6.83 14.32
CA LEU A 454 -19.86 -5.48 14.67
C LEU A 454 -21.06 -4.53 14.73
N CYS A 455 -21.18 -3.82 15.84
CA CYS A 455 -22.16 -2.78 16.08
C CYS A 455 -21.44 -1.45 16.36
N ILE A 456 -21.96 -0.35 15.81
CA ILE A 456 -21.44 1.01 16.05
C ILE A 456 -22.44 1.76 16.91
N ASN A 457 -22.00 2.26 18.07
CA ASN A 457 -22.79 3.00 19.06
C ASN A 457 -24.06 2.28 19.56
N ARG A 458 -24.03 0.94 19.54
CA ARG A 458 -25.11 0.06 20.01
C ARG A 458 -24.56 -1.33 20.32
N THR A 459 -25.29 -2.13 21.09
CA THR A 459 -24.87 -3.48 21.53
C THR A 459 -25.91 -4.56 21.18
N ASP A 460 -26.98 -4.20 20.48
CA ASP A 460 -28.17 -5.04 20.24
C ASP A 460 -28.17 -5.72 18.85
N CYS A 461 -27.11 -5.58 18.06
CA CYS A 461 -27.06 -6.02 16.67
C CYS A 461 -26.32 -7.37 16.43
N HIS A 462 -25.95 -8.05 17.51
CA HIS A 462 -25.21 -9.33 17.48
C HIS A 462 -26.07 -10.57 17.18
N GLY A 463 -27.36 -10.39 16.87
CA GLY A 463 -28.26 -11.48 16.44
C GLY A 463 -28.11 -11.88 14.96
N ASN A 464 -27.28 -11.16 14.20
CA ASN A 464 -27.05 -11.42 12.78
C ASN A 464 -26.08 -12.58 12.54
N THR A 465 -26.10 -13.18 11.35
CA THR A 465 -25.10 -14.16 10.91
C THR A 465 -23.69 -13.54 10.97
N PRO A 466 -22.73 -14.15 11.69
CA PRO A 466 -21.36 -13.62 11.75
C PRO A 466 -20.66 -13.58 10.40
N THR A 467 -19.89 -12.52 10.16
CA THR A 467 -18.99 -12.40 9.00
C THR A 467 -17.76 -13.26 9.24
N SER A 468 -17.40 -14.13 8.29
CA SER A 468 -16.25 -15.04 8.44
C SER A 468 -14.93 -14.27 8.40
N GLY A 469 -14.01 -14.60 9.31
CA GLY A 469 -12.68 -14.00 9.38
C GLY A 469 -12.22 -13.74 10.81
N ASN A 470 -10.90 -13.75 11.02
CA ASN A 470 -10.23 -13.49 12.30
C ASN A 470 -9.61 -12.09 12.40
N SER A 471 -9.94 -11.21 11.44
CA SER A 471 -9.43 -9.86 11.32
C SER A 471 -10.54 -8.98 10.75
N VAL A 472 -10.72 -7.79 11.32
CA VAL A 472 -11.71 -6.81 10.86
C VAL A 472 -11.13 -5.40 10.92
N ASN A 473 -11.53 -4.57 9.97
CA ASN A 473 -11.31 -3.13 9.99
C ASN A 473 -12.53 -2.46 10.63
N VAL A 474 -12.32 -1.77 11.74
CA VAL A 474 -13.34 -1.11 12.55
C VAL A 474 -13.19 0.40 12.40
N ASP A 475 -14.21 1.06 11.87
CA ASP A 475 -14.28 2.53 11.87
C ASP A 475 -14.81 3.01 13.24
N VAL A 476 -13.90 3.43 14.10
CA VAL A 476 -14.18 3.84 15.48
C VAL A 476 -14.77 5.25 15.49
N PRO A 477 -15.99 5.46 16.00
CA PRO A 477 -16.58 6.78 16.08
C PRO A 477 -15.92 7.63 17.18
N ALA A 478 -15.68 8.91 16.91
CA ALA A 478 -15.16 9.85 17.90
C ALA A 478 -16.13 9.98 19.08
N GLY A 479 -15.63 9.78 20.31
CA GLY A 479 -16.41 9.78 21.55
C GLY A 479 -17.47 8.68 21.67
N GLY A 480 -17.55 7.77 20.69
CA GLY A 480 -18.51 6.68 20.65
C GLY A 480 -17.85 5.33 20.94
N TYR A 481 -18.50 4.25 20.51
CA TYR A 481 -17.94 2.92 20.62
C TYR A 481 -18.28 1.99 19.46
N ALA A 482 -17.42 1.00 19.28
CA ALA A 482 -17.65 -0.17 18.45
C ALA A 482 -17.79 -1.40 19.37
N ASP A 483 -18.94 -2.07 19.33
CA ASP A 483 -19.17 -3.35 20.00
C ASP A 483 -18.91 -4.49 19.00
N LEU A 484 -17.83 -5.24 19.20
CA LEU A 484 -17.31 -6.24 18.28
C LEU A 484 -17.28 -7.60 18.98
N TRP A 485 -18.12 -8.52 18.55
CA TRP A 485 -18.16 -9.87 19.10
C TRP A 485 -17.46 -10.83 18.17
N TRP A 486 -16.60 -11.67 18.74
CA TRP A 486 -15.92 -12.76 18.05
C TRP A 486 -16.64 -14.08 18.34
N HIS A 487 -17.05 -14.76 17.27
CA HIS A 487 -17.82 -15.99 17.29
C HIS A 487 -16.92 -17.15 16.89
N TYR A 488 -16.54 -17.95 17.88
CA TYR A 488 -15.77 -19.16 17.68
C TYR A 488 -16.73 -20.31 17.36
N THR A 489 -16.67 -20.79 16.13
CA THR A 489 -17.39 -21.99 15.73
C THR A 489 -16.37 -23.10 15.68
N SER A 490 -16.56 -24.13 16.51
CA SER A 490 -15.79 -25.36 16.38
C SER A 490 -16.00 -25.85 14.95
N VAL A 491 -14.93 -25.87 14.16
CA VAL A 491 -15.00 -26.62 12.91
C VAL A 491 -15.07 -28.07 13.39
N PRO A 492 -16.04 -28.88 12.96
CA PRO A 492 -15.90 -30.31 13.14
C PRO A 492 -14.50 -30.66 12.64
N PRO A 493 -13.62 -31.23 13.48
CA PRO A 493 -12.21 -31.37 13.13
C PRO A 493 -12.16 -32.01 11.74
N SER A 494 -11.51 -31.33 10.78
CA SER A 494 -11.49 -31.72 9.37
C SER A 494 -11.51 -33.25 9.23
N GLY A 495 -12.58 -33.80 8.64
CA GLY A 495 -12.77 -35.24 8.49
C GLY A 495 -14.04 -35.85 9.10
N ASP A 496 -14.98 -35.07 9.64
CA ASP A 496 -16.32 -35.59 9.97
C ASP A 496 -17.03 -36.10 8.70
N CYS A 497 -17.93 -37.07 8.86
CA CYS A 497 -18.53 -37.81 7.76
C CYS A 497 -20.00 -37.49 7.61
N THR A 498 -20.43 -37.31 6.36
CA THR A 498 -21.83 -37.24 5.95
C THR A 498 -22.04 -38.21 4.79
N GLY A 499 -23.21 -38.86 4.71
CA GLY A 499 -23.49 -39.84 3.67
C GLY A 499 -24.59 -40.81 4.07
N GLY A 500 -25.35 -41.33 3.09
CA GLY A 500 -26.45 -42.27 3.37
C GLY A 500 -27.58 -41.71 4.24
N GLY A 501 -27.66 -40.39 4.43
CA GLY A 501 -28.58 -39.75 5.37
C GLY A 501 -28.06 -39.69 6.82
N TYR A 502 -26.82 -40.12 7.08
CA TYR A 502 -26.22 -40.16 8.41
C TYR A 502 -25.07 -39.15 8.56
N THR A 503 -24.79 -38.82 9.81
CA THR A 503 -23.66 -37.97 10.21
C THR A 503 -22.86 -38.65 11.32
N GLY A 504 -21.58 -38.32 11.43
CA GLY A 504 -20.75 -38.78 12.54
C GLY A 504 -19.40 -38.09 12.62
N THR A 505 -18.81 -38.16 13.81
CA THR A 505 -17.57 -37.48 14.17
C THR A 505 -16.34 -38.27 13.70
N ASN A 506 -15.34 -37.55 13.17
CA ASN A 506 -14.09 -38.13 12.70
C ASN A 506 -13.42 -38.97 13.79
N ASN A 507 -12.93 -40.14 13.40
CA ASN A 507 -12.25 -41.11 14.25
C ASN A 507 -13.11 -41.68 15.40
N VAL A 508 -14.44 -41.53 15.31
CA VAL A 508 -15.42 -42.10 16.24
C VAL A 508 -16.24 -43.18 15.54
N VAL A 509 -16.49 -44.27 16.27
CA VAL A 509 -17.33 -45.38 15.83
C VAL A 509 -18.79 -45.05 16.17
N GLY A 510 -19.68 -45.20 15.20
CA GLY A 510 -21.10 -44.94 15.36
C GLY A 510 -21.66 -44.01 14.28
N LEU A 511 -22.78 -44.40 13.68
CA LEU A 511 -23.67 -43.47 12.98
C LEU A 511 -24.53 -42.67 13.99
N SER A 512 -25.13 -41.57 13.53
CA SER A 512 -26.08 -40.77 14.31
C SER A 512 -27.32 -41.54 14.80
N ASN A 513 -27.61 -42.72 14.21
CA ASN A 513 -28.69 -43.62 14.65
C ASN A 513 -28.26 -44.66 15.71
N GLY A 514 -26.98 -44.65 16.12
CA GLY A 514 -26.42 -45.59 17.10
C GLY A 514 -25.81 -46.87 16.54
N ASP A 515 -25.80 -47.09 15.22
CA ASP A 515 -25.14 -48.27 14.63
C ASP A 515 -23.61 -48.14 14.72
N THR A 516 -22.99 -49.05 15.49
CA THR A 516 -21.56 -49.05 15.81
C THR A 516 -20.70 -49.82 14.80
N ARG A 517 -21.29 -50.31 13.70
CA ARG A 517 -20.53 -50.98 12.62
C ARG A 517 -19.78 -50.02 11.72
N PHE A 518 -20.04 -48.71 11.85
CA PHE A 518 -19.45 -47.68 10.99
C PHE A 518 -18.42 -46.85 11.75
N LEU A 519 -17.28 -46.61 11.10
CA LEU A 519 -16.26 -45.69 11.55
C LEU A 519 -16.22 -44.51 10.59
N CYS A 520 -16.33 -43.30 11.12
CA CYS A 520 -16.03 -42.12 10.34
C CYS A 520 -14.53 -41.87 10.35
N LYS A 521 -13.90 -41.75 9.18
CA LYS A 521 -12.51 -41.33 9.08
C LYS A 521 -12.29 -40.46 7.85
N ASP A 522 -11.78 -39.25 8.07
CA ASP A 522 -11.35 -38.31 7.01
C ASP A 522 -12.45 -38.09 5.94
N SER A 523 -13.68 -37.85 6.41
CA SER A 523 -14.90 -37.63 5.62
C SER A 523 -15.37 -38.82 4.79
N ARG A 524 -14.90 -40.02 5.12
CA ARG A 524 -15.38 -41.28 4.55
C ARG A 524 -15.90 -42.22 5.64
N TRP A 525 -17.06 -42.82 5.38
CA TRP A 525 -17.58 -43.92 6.19
C TRP A 525 -16.90 -45.23 5.82
N TYR A 526 -16.47 -45.98 6.84
CA TYR A 526 -15.98 -47.35 6.70
C TYR A 526 -16.92 -48.29 7.44
N ASP A 527 -17.48 -49.28 6.76
CA ASP A 527 -18.32 -50.30 7.39
C ASP A 527 -17.49 -51.54 7.78
N CYS A 528 -17.78 -52.09 8.95
CA CYS A 528 -17.22 -53.34 9.43
C CYS A 528 -18.35 -54.34 9.71
N GLY A 529 -18.69 -55.14 8.71
CA GLY A 529 -19.68 -56.20 8.83
C GLY A 529 -21.11 -55.72 8.64
N TRP A 530 -21.33 -54.66 7.85
CA TRP A 530 -22.67 -54.29 7.40
C TRP A 530 -23.10 -55.14 6.20
N GLU A 531 -24.39 -55.50 6.16
CA GLU A 531 -24.94 -56.45 5.20
C GLU A 531 -25.12 -55.84 3.80
N LEU A 532 -25.32 -54.52 3.71
CA LEU A 532 -25.48 -53.81 2.45
C LEU A 532 -24.13 -53.25 1.97
N ASN A 533 -24.02 -53.03 0.66
CA ASN A 533 -22.86 -52.45 0.01
C ASN A 533 -23.31 -51.25 -0.83
N ASP A 534 -22.98 -50.06 -0.38
CA ASP A 534 -23.30 -48.81 -1.05
C ASP A 534 -22.05 -47.92 -1.18
N PRO A 535 -21.22 -48.17 -2.21
CA PRO A 535 -19.94 -47.49 -2.39
C PRO A 535 -20.08 -45.98 -2.58
N ALA A 536 -21.29 -45.47 -2.89
CA ALA A 536 -21.55 -44.05 -3.08
C ALA A 536 -21.25 -43.24 -1.81
N TRP A 537 -21.37 -43.84 -0.62
CA TRP A 537 -21.17 -43.12 0.64
C TRP A 537 -20.37 -43.88 1.71
N GLU A 538 -20.20 -45.21 1.59
CA GLU A 538 -19.34 -46.01 2.49
C GLU A 538 -18.29 -46.87 1.77
N THR A 539 -17.22 -47.22 2.48
CA THR A 539 -16.21 -48.21 2.08
C THR A 539 -16.24 -49.45 2.97
N LYS A 540 -16.41 -50.63 2.38
CA LYS A 540 -16.24 -51.93 3.06
C LYS A 540 -14.83 -52.14 3.59
N ALA A 541 -14.70 -52.31 4.91
CA ALA A 541 -13.46 -52.74 5.54
C ALA A 541 -13.32 -54.27 5.50
N ALA A 542 -12.12 -54.76 5.18
CA ALA A 542 -11.77 -56.17 5.28
C ALA A 542 -11.50 -56.59 6.74
N ASN A 543 -11.56 -57.91 7.01
CA ASN A 543 -11.24 -58.42 8.34
C ASN A 543 -9.78 -58.12 8.70
N GLY A 544 -9.55 -57.51 9.87
CA GLY A 544 -8.24 -57.08 10.30
C GLY A 544 -7.74 -55.78 9.64
N GLN A 545 -8.54 -55.14 8.78
CA GLN A 545 -8.15 -53.87 8.15
C GLN A 545 -8.04 -52.77 9.20
N HIS A 546 -6.94 -52.02 9.17
CA HIS A 546 -6.73 -50.85 10.00
C HIS A 546 -7.24 -49.59 9.30
N VAL A 547 -8.00 -48.77 10.01
CA VAL A 547 -8.49 -47.46 9.57
C VAL A 547 -8.28 -46.48 10.71
N GLY A 548 -7.33 -45.56 10.55
CA GLY A 548 -6.93 -44.67 11.64
C GLY A 548 -6.53 -45.45 12.89
N GLY A 549 -7.14 -45.13 14.03
CA GLY A 549 -6.88 -45.78 15.32
C GLY A 549 -7.58 -47.14 15.52
N TRP A 550 -8.28 -47.66 14.53
CA TRP A 550 -9.23 -48.76 14.69
C TRP A 550 -8.92 -49.94 13.77
N THR A 551 -9.38 -51.13 14.14
CA THR A 551 -9.21 -52.38 13.39
C THR A 551 -10.55 -53.08 13.24
N CYS A 552 -10.95 -53.42 12.01
CA CYS A 552 -12.21 -54.10 11.78
C CYS A 552 -12.14 -55.59 12.18
N ASN A 553 -13.07 -56.03 13.02
CA ASN A 553 -13.35 -57.43 13.29
C ASN A 553 -14.67 -57.81 12.58
N LEU A 554 -14.54 -58.35 11.37
CA LEU A 554 -15.70 -58.70 10.55
C LEU A 554 -16.60 -59.76 11.20
N PRO A 555 -16.07 -60.87 11.78
CA PRO A 555 -16.92 -61.86 12.47
C PRO A 555 -17.75 -61.31 13.62
N ALA A 556 -17.25 -60.28 14.32
CA ALA A 556 -17.98 -59.63 15.41
C ALA A 556 -18.80 -58.42 14.95
N ALA A 557 -18.71 -58.01 13.67
CA ALA A 557 -19.26 -56.77 13.13
C ALA A 557 -18.93 -55.56 14.03
N GLN A 558 -17.65 -55.42 14.41
CA GLN A 558 -17.22 -54.42 15.39
C GLN A 558 -15.86 -53.84 15.06
N TRP A 559 -15.70 -52.54 15.34
CA TRP A 559 -14.41 -51.86 15.34
C TRP A 559 -13.70 -52.05 16.69
N GLN A 560 -12.44 -52.47 16.63
CA GLN A 560 -11.59 -52.72 17.79
C GLN A 560 -10.46 -51.70 17.88
N LYS A 561 -10.06 -51.35 19.10
CA LYS A 561 -8.94 -50.45 19.41
C LYS A 561 -8.19 -50.93 20.64
N GLY A 562 -7.03 -50.35 20.92
CA GLY A 562 -6.37 -50.44 22.21
C GLY A 562 -5.86 -49.08 22.70
N THR A 563 -5.11 -49.13 23.79
CA THR A 563 -4.48 -47.96 24.42
C THR A 563 -2.98 -48.20 24.61
N MET A 564 -2.17 -47.16 24.43
CA MET A 564 -0.74 -47.22 24.67
C MET A 564 -0.29 -46.09 25.58
N THR A 565 0.62 -46.39 26.50
CA THR A 565 1.24 -45.39 27.37
C THR A 565 2.74 -45.30 27.07
N PHE A 566 3.23 -44.08 26.86
CA PHE A 566 4.64 -43.76 26.84
C PHE A 566 5.04 -43.14 28.17
N ALA A 567 6.02 -43.75 28.82
CA ALA A 567 6.58 -43.29 30.08
C ALA A 567 8.10 -43.21 29.99
N ALA A 568 8.69 -42.37 30.83
CA ALA A 568 10.14 -42.29 30.97
C ALA A 568 10.52 -42.16 32.45
N LYS A 569 11.70 -42.67 32.80
CA LYS A 569 12.22 -42.64 34.18
C LYS A 569 13.67 -42.21 34.21
N LEU A 570 14.03 -41.35 35.16
CA LEU A 570 15.41 -41.02 35.51
C LEU A 570 15.74 -41.65 36.87
N ASN A 571 16.75 -42.54 36.92
CA ASN A 571 17.14 -43.25 38.14
C ASN A 571 15.94 -43.95 38.84
N GLY A 572 15.00 -44.49 38.05
CA GLY A 572 13.80 -45.16 38.55
C GLY A 572 12.63 -44.22 38.88
N SER A 573 12.85 -42.92 39.01
CA SER A 573 11.80 -41.92 39.25
C SER A 573 11.13 -41.49 37.94
N PRO A 574 9.80 -41.30 37.90
CA PRO A 574 9.12 -40.78 36.71
C PRO A 574 9.70 -39.45 36.22
N TRP A 575 9.84 -39.31 34.91
CA TRP A 575 10.29 -38.09 34.26
C TRP A 575 9.28 -37.67 33.17
N SER A 576 9.04 -36.37 33.07
CA SER A 576 8.17 -35.77 32.06
C SER A 576 8.98 -35.06 30.98
N GLY A 577 8.58 -35.28 29.73
CA GLY A 577 9.22 -34.73 28.55
C GLY A 577 9.03 -35.68 27.37
N SER A 578 9.82 -35.47 26.31
CA SER A 578 9.72 -36.25 25.07
C SER A 578 10.98 -37.07 24.82
N VAL A 579 10.79 -38.22 24.19
CA VAL A 579 11.86 -39.06 23.64
C VAL A 579 11.73 -39.14 22.13
N VAL A 580 12.84 -39.34 21.43
CA VAL A 580 12.87 -39.54 19.98
C VAL A 580 13.13 -41.01 19.70
N VAL A 581 12.32 -41.62 18.85
CA VAL A 581 12.36 -43.06 18.56
C VAL A 581 12.26 -43.38 17.08
N ASN A 582 12.77 -44.54 16.67
CA ASN A 582 12.32 -45.19 15.44
C ASN A 582 11.23 -46.19 15.79
N TYR A 583 10.27 -46.38 14.89
CA TYR A 583 9.09 -47.18 15.15
C TYR A 583 8.71 -48.10 13.98
N ASN A 584 8.09 -49.22 14.32
CA ASN A 584 7.36 -50.09 13.41
C ASN A 584 6.03 -50.46 14.08
N ALA A 585 4.93 -50.04 13.47
CA ALA A 585 3.58 -50.14 14.02
C ALA A 585 2.60 -50.66 12.94
N PRO A 586 1.38 -51.08 13.30
CA PRO A 586 0.42 -51.64 12.35
C PRO A 586 0.06 -50.71 11.17
N ASN A 587 0.12 -49.40 11.38
CA ASN A 587 -0.17 -48.38 10.36
C ASN A 587 1.07 -47.86 9.61
N GLY A 588 2.25 -48.43 9.85
CA GLY A 588 3.48 -48.05 9.18
C GLY A 588 4.72 -48.02 10.07
N SER A 589 5.86 -47.75 9.46
CA SER A 589 7.16 -47.61 10.12
C SER A 589 7.79 -46.26 9.79
N GLY A 590 8.70 -45.80 10.65
CA GLY A 590 9.38 -44.52 10.49
C GLY A 590 10.52 -44.32 11.46
N SER A 591 11.23 -43.20 11.29
CA SER A 591 12.40 -42.82 12.08
C SER A 591 12.26 -41.43 12.68
N ASN A 592 12.96 -41.18 13.79
CA ASN A 592 13.03 -39.87 14.45
C ASN A 592 11.66 -39.28 14.87
N LEU A 593 10.75 -40.14 15.31
CA LEU A 593 9.46 -39.72 15.86
C LEU A 593 9.66 -39.18 17.29
N THR A 594 9.34 -37.91 17.52
CA THR A 594 9.31 -37.32 18.86
C THR A 594 8.00 -37.67 19.55
N ILE A 595 8.07 -38.40 20.66
CA ILE A 595 6.90 -38.86 21.42
C ILE A 595 6.93 -38.26 22.84
N PRO A 596 5.94 -37.43 23.20
CA PRO A 596 5.72 -37.01 24.57
C PRO A 596 5.35 -38.18 25.50
N ALA A 597 5.71 -38.09 26.77
CA ALA A 597 5.12 -38.98 27.77
C ALA A 597 3.59 -38.74 27.86
N GLY A 598 2.81 -39.82 27.88
CA GLY A 598 1.36 -39.73 27.89
C GLY A 598 0.64 -41.01 27.46
N THR A 599 -0.69 -40.94 27.43
CA THR A 599 -1.59 -42.03 27.04
C THR A 599 -2.23 -41.72 25.70
N TYR A 600 -2.23 -42.70 24.80
CA TYR A 600 -2.67 -42.58 23.41
C TYR A 600 -3.77 -43.59 23.10
N THR A 601 -4.91 -43.09 22.63
CA THR A 601 -6.09 -43.88 22.22
C THR A 601 -6.94 -43.04 21.26
N PRO A 602 -7.62 -43.63 20.26
CA PRO A 602 -7.59 -45.04 19.85
C PRO A 602 -6.32 -45.41 19.07
N LEU A 603 -5.82 -46.63 19.25
CA LEU A 603 -4.71 -47.20 18.47
C LEU A 603 -5.07 -48.58 17.88
N PRO A 604 -4.60 -48.91 16.65
CA PRO A 604 -4.84 -50.21 16.05
C PRO A 604 -4.29 -51.33 16.93
N ILE A 605 -4.98 -52.46 16.95
CA ILE A 605 -4.45 -53.68 17.56
C ILE A 605 -3.32 -54.23 16.68
N GLY A 606 -2.33 -54.88 17.28
CA GLY A 606 -1.18 -55.44 16.54
C GLY A 606 0.15 -55.23 17.23
N SER A 607 1.24 -55.53 16.52
CA SER A 607 2.60 -55.45 17.06
C SER A 607 3.17 -54.04 16.91
N TYR A 608 3.76 -53.52 17.99
CA TYR A 608 4.45 -52.25 18.04
C TYR A 608 5.89 -52.48 18.47
N THR A 609 6.83 -51.92 17.72
CA THR A 609 8.25 -51.90 18.03
C THR A 609 8.77 -50.48 18.07
N TYR A 610 9.46 -50.11 19.15
CA TYR A 610 10.12 -48.82 19.31
C TYR A 610 11.58 -49.00 19.69
N SER A 611 12.44 -48.16 19.14
CA SER A 611 13.87 -48.09 19.49
C SER A 611 14.26 -46.65 19.76
N TYR A 612 15.02 -46.42 20.84
CA TYR A 612 15.45 -45.09 21.24
C TYR A 612 16.48 -44.50 20.27
N VAL A 613 16.37 -43.20 19.99
CA VAL A 613 17.33 -42.42 19.17
C VAL A 613 17.97 -41.32 20.00
N SER A 614 17.16 -40.43 20.59
CA SER A 614 17.65 -39.25 21.34
C SER A 614 16.58 -38.67 22.27
N GLY A 615 16.90 -37.57 22.98
CA GLY A 615 16.00 -36.94 23.96
C GLY A 615 16.08 -37.57 25.36
N GLY A 616 15.13 -37.25 26.23
CA GLY A 616 15.17 -37.64 27.64
C GLY A 616 15.76 -36.57 28.57
N PRO A 617 15.99 -36.90 29.86
CA PRO A 617 16.51 -35.97 30.85
C PRO A 617 17.90 -35.44 30.48
N ALA A 618 18.15 -34.15 30.74
CA ALA A 618 19.45 -33.53 30.48
C ALA A 618 20.57 -34.20 31.31
N GLY A 619 21.68 -34.54 30.66
CA GLY A 619 22.83 -35.19 31.31
C GLY A 619 22.61 -36.66 31.70
N ALA A 620 21.57 -37.31 31.18
CA ALA A 620 21.31 -38.72 31.44
C ALA A 620 21.67 -39.62 30.24
N THR A 621 21.94 -40.90 30.51
CA THR A 621 22.21 -41.93 29.52
C THR A 621 21.05 -42.92 29.44
N PHE A 622 20.60 -43.25 28.23
CA PHE A 622 19.55 -44.24 28.01
C PHE A 622 20.03 -45.66 28.34
N GLN A 623 19.20 -46.43 29.05
CA GLN A 623 19.49 -47.81 29.46
C GLN A 623 18.74 -48.83 28.58
N ASN A 624 17.40 -48.81 28.63
CA ASN A 624 16.55 -49.80 27.96
C ASN A 624 15.09 -49.34 27.89
N ILE A 625 14.28 -50.13 27.18
CA ILE A 625 12.82 -50.03 27.17
C ILE A 625 12.23 -51.21 27.94
N THR A 626 11.37 -50.97 28.91
CA THR A 626 10.66 -52.02 29.67
C THR A 626 9.14 -52.02 29.39
N PRO A 627 8.48 -53.20 29.41
CA PRO A 627 9.06 -54.55 29.57
C PRO A 627 9.83 -55.04 28.34
N SER A 628 9.59 -54.46 27.16
CA SER A 628 10.28 -54.79 25.91
C SER A 628 10.13 -53.64 24.92
N GLY A 629 11.11 -53.50 24.02
CA GLY A 629 11.03 -52.60 22.85
C GLY A 629 9.99 -53.05 21.82
N THR A 630 9.55 -54.31 21.86
CA THR A 630 8.46 -54.85 21.04
C THR A 630 7.36 -55.43 21.93
N GLN A 631 6.12 -54.98 21.71
CA GLN A 631 4.93 -55.42 22.45
C GLN A 631 3.72 -55.53 21.52
N THR A 632 2.77 -56.42 21.83
CA THR A 632 1.53 -56.61 21.05
C THR A 632 0.34 -56.03 21.79
N LEU A 633 -0.39 -55.12 21.15
CA LEU A 633 -1.61 -54.51 21.67
C LEU A 633 -2.84 -55.34 21.28
N ALA A 634 -3.54 -55.89 22.27
CA ALA A 634 -4.81 -56.60 22.08
C ALA A 634 -6.01 -55.66 22.10
N ALA A 635 -7.17 -56.14 21.64
CA ALA A 635 -8.43 -55.39 21.67
C ALA A 635 -8.81 -54.98 23.11
N ASN A 636 -9.13 -53.71 23.30
CA ASN A 636 -9.36 -53.04 24.59
C ASN A 636 -8.20 -53.17 25.60
N GLY A 637 -7.04 -53.67 25.16
CA GLY A 637 -5.85 -53.82 25.99
C GLY A 637 -5.12 -52.49 26.17
N THR A 638 -4.19 -52.48 27.12
CA THR A 638 -3.24 -51.38 27.33
C THR A 638 -1.83 -51.93 27.36
N ILE A 639 -0.91 -51.34 26.58
CA ILE A 639 0.53 -51.62 26.67
C ILE A 639 1.29 -50.37 27.09
N THR A 640 2.43 -50.53 27.76
CA THR A 640 3.25 -49.40 28.23
C THR A 640 4.69 -49.57 27.78
N PHE A 641 5.25 -48.56 27.14
CA PHE A 641 6.69 -48.47 26.86
C PHE A 641 7.33 -47.51 27.86
N THR A 642 8.19 -48.02 28.73
CA THR A 642 8.94 -47.20 29.69
C THR A 642 10.39 -47.07 29.25
N PHE A 643 10.84 -45.85 28.95
CA PHE A 643 12.22 -45.52 28.61
C PHE A 643 13.01 -45.19 29.88
N ASN A 644 13.96 -46.05 30.24
CA ASN A 644 14.73 -45.88 31.47
C ASN A 644 16.06 -45.18 31.19
N PHE A 645 16.37 -44.18 32.01
CA PHE A 645 17.59 -43.38 31.95
C PHE A 645 18.30 -43.40 33.30
N VAL A 646 19.62 -43.26 33.28
CA VAL A 646 20.47 -43.04 34.46
C VAL A 646 21.24 -41.74 34.35
N SER A 647 21.43 -41.04 35.47
CA SER A 647 22.35 -39.89 35.50
C SER A 647 23.77 -40.32 35.13
N GLN A 648 24.50 -39.47 34.40
CA GLN A 648 25.93 -39.66 34.14
C GLN A 648 26.78 -39.62 35.41
#